data_AF-A0A0M8VYM9-F1
#
_entry.id   AF-A0A0M8VYM9-F1
#
_cell.length_a   1.000
_cell.length_b   1.000
_cell.length_c   1.000
_cell.angle_alpha   90.00
_cell.angle_beta   90.00
_cell.angle_gamma   90.00
#
_symmetry.space_group_name_H-M   'P 1'
#
loop_
_entity.id
_entity.type
_entity.pdbx_description
1 polymer ?
#
loop_
_entity_poly.entity_id
_entity_poly.type
_entity_poly.pdbx_seq_one_letter_code
_entity_poly.pdbx_strand_id
1 'polypeptide(L)'
;MATALSVGAGMMTTAQAFTPEHLMPMSAGTGTPKPGSPARGLIPSTPGQSIVTNENRTSIAPGLDLTRFDRFGADGWVRGQVLVADLAEQRLKVDHISSGTVTGKSRVTEQAERTGAIAAINGDYFDMNDTEAPIGAAVSRKDGLVNSPTQGRNQSVAIGADGLGRLAQVFLEGEVTTGGGERLKLSGVNSPALTSGGIGLFTAQWGAAARTKPVGGADRVTEVWLRDGKVTQVHPFVSSEQIPAGTSVLLGREAGADALAALTTGDTVDVAYRPRADFGDVAVAVGGGQVLVENGVVKHYTDGDTVTATSRTSVGFSADGRTMYLVAIDGKQTNSRGMDLNELGAFMKGLGAVNALNMDGGGSTTMAARLPGEGATGLVNSPSDGSERQVANGIGLFAAPGSGSLRGFRVLPALTADDSDKVFPGLRRTVRALAHDETYAPVPSGRVHWHEERHGGDGRVSVDAERDGTAVVTGRHSGTVRVVAKGGHRAEGTTELTVLAPAVRIAPSTQVVALDTAEDTARLTVSGYDALGNSAPIEASDVKVSGGDGVVALDRATDGTFTVRGLADGASATLRLTVGKMTTDVAVTVGLTETTFADLSDAASWTSANDRAPGGSVTPAEGHDGAPGLKLTYDFTKSTATRGQYAVPPQQIQLPGQPQAVTMWINGDGNGAWPRLQYRTAAGVTANLDGPMITWTGWRKVEFPVPVGAPYPLTFQRVRLLETSAARSYTGQVTVSDLKVKVAPEVELPVQEKVADPVVVTNGTVDGRPLRVAVMSDAQFVARDPDSPLVQAARRTLAEIADAEPDLLVINGDLVDEGSPADFALARKLLNEFDNRTAGRIPWRYVPGNHEVMGPGSPVNFKAEFGDTTSVLDLQGTRFITLDSSSGTLRGGGFAQLQMLHDQLAAAARDRSISGVVVFEHHPTQDPLPDKASQLGDRKEAALVEQWLADFRDDSHKSAAFVAGHVGAFSATSADGVSYLVNGNSGKNPASTPGDGGFTGWTMLGIDPRKGRVDDVFDVPTRDSQAWLRAEVHARTDALDLSAPASLEVGDRSRASATLTQDGTRTVPVAWPVSASWTGTRVDVTGSGRDSHGGAAVVSYDPATGTLTALRPGTAVLRVTVNGVTTQRTITVTRG
;
A
#
# COMPACT_ATOMS: atom_id res chain seq x y z
N MET A 1 -12.80 -40.27 -16.94
CA MET A 1 -13.82 -39.42 -16.29
C MET A 1 -13.38 -39.17 -14.86
N ALA A 2 -12.61 -38.12 -14.63
CA ALA A 2 -12.26 -37.54 -13.33
C ALA A 2 -11.37 -36.33 -13.64
N THR A 3 -11.95 -35.14 -13.60
CA THR A 3 -11.29 -33.89 -14.01
C THR A 3 -10.58 -33.31 -12.80
N ALA A 4 -9.24 -33.23 -12.89
CA ALA A 4 -8.36 -32.66 -11.90
C ALA A 4 -8.42 -31.12 -11.94
N LEU A 5 -8.69 -30.48 -10.79
CA LEU A 5 -8.46 -29.06 -10.58
C LEU A 5 -7.02 -28.87 -10.12
N SER A 6 -6.16 -28.37 -11.01
CA SER A 6 -4.82 -27.90 -10.69
C SER A 6 -4.89 -26.41 -10.33
N VAL A 7 -4.85 -26.10 -9.03
CA VAL A 7 -4.64 -24.75 -8.53
C VAL A 7 -3.14 -24.48 -8.56
N GLY A 8 -2.68 -23.74 -9.58
CA GLY A 8 -1.29 -23.32 -9.69
C GLY A 8 -0.95 -22.25 -8.65
N ALA A 9 -0.21 -22.63 -7.62
CA ALA A 9 0.47 -21.71 -6.72
C ALA A 9 1.71 -21.16 -7.44
N GLY A 10 1.65 -19.90 -7.88
CA GLY A 10 2.79 -19.20 -8.48
C GLY A 10 3.93 -19.02 -7.48
N MET A 11 5.13 -19.44 -7.87
CA MET A 11 6.37 -19.23 -7.15
C MET A 11 6.73 -17.74 -7.13
N MET A 12 6.91 -17.14 -5.96
CA MET A 12 7.74 -15.94 -5.83
C MET A 12 9.21 -16.39 -5.89
N THR A 13 9.79 -16.32 -7.08
CA THR A 13 11.24 -16.43 -7.27
C THR A 13 11.85 -15.04 -7.13
N THR A 14 12.84 -14.92 -6.24
CA THR A 14 13.93 -13.94 -6.22
C THR A 14 13.69 -12.68 -7.05
N ALA A 15 13.29 -11.61 -6.36
CA ALA A 15 13.15 -10.27 -6.89
C ALA A 15 14.49 -9.81 -7.50
N GLN A 16 14.62 -9.90 -8.82
CA GLN A 16 15.38 -8.87 -9.54
C GLN A 16 14.61 -7.57 -9.32
N ALA A 17 15.31 -6.54 -8.85
CA ALA A 17 14.79 -5.21 -8.55
C ALA A 17 14.10 -4.60 -9.78
N PHE A 18 12.82 -4.90 -9.96
CA PHE A 18 11.90 -4.06 -10.71
C PHE A 18 11.39 -3.01 -9.75
N THR A 19 11.66 -1.76 -10.08
CA THR A 19 11.07 -0.58 -9.46
C THR A 19 9.55 -0.77 -9.37
N PRO A 20 8.95 -0.89 -8.17
CA PRO A 20 7.56 -0.50 -8.04
C PRO A 20 7.55 0.99 -8.40
N GLU A 21 6.89 1.36 -9.50
CA GLU A 21 6.58 2.76 -9.72
C GLU A 21 5.83 3.24 -8.48
N HIS A 22 6.57 4.03 -7.71
CA HIS A 22 6.18 4.61 -6.45
C HIS A 22 4.89 5.41 -6.62
N LEU A 23 4.16 5.55 -5.53
CA LEU A 23 3.11 6.55 -5.39
C LEU A 23 3.74 7.93 -5.63
N MET A 24 3.78 8.38 -6.88
CA MET A 24 4.01 9.80 -7.12
C MET A 24 2.83 10.55 -6.48
N PRO A 25 3.08 11.55 -5.62
CA PRO A 25 2.10 12.58 -5.37
C PRO A 25 1.98 13.33 -6.69
N MET A 26 0.95 12.98 -7.45
CA MET A 26 0.71 13.56 -8.75
C MET A 26 -0.09 14.84 -8.52
N SER A 27 0.65 15.95 -8.40
CA SER A 27 0.17 17.34 -8.46
C SER A 27 -1.17 17.44 -9.20
N ALA A 28 -2.16 18.02 -8.55
CA ALA A 28 -3.47 18.34 -9.13
C ALA A 28 -3.28 19.15 -10.43
N GLY A 29 -3.36 18.47 -11.57
CA GLY A 29 -3.30 19.09 -12.89
C GLY A 29 -4.59 19.85 -13.15
N THR A 30 -4.69 21.09 -12.66
CA THR A 30 -5.82 21.98 -12.98
C THR A 30 -5.55 22.66 -14.33
N GLY A 31 -5.84 21.93 -15.41
CA GLY A 31 -6.26 22.60 -16.64
C GLY A 31 -7.54 23.38 -16.32
N THR A 32 -7.46 24.71 -16.33
CA THR A 32 -8.60 25.58 -16.05
C THR A 32 -9.78 25.23 -16.96
N PRO A 33 -10.90 24.72 -16.42
CA PRO A 33 -12.12 24.62 -17.20
C PRO A 33 -12.62 26.03 -17.46
N LYS A 34 -13.09 26.30 -18.69
CA LYS A 34 -13.91 27.49 -18.96
C LYS A 34 -15.04 27.59 -17.92
N PRO A 35 -15.40 28.79 -17.44
CA PRO A 35 -16.39 28.94 -16.39
C PRO A 35 -17.78 28.51 -16.90
N GLY A 36 -18.32 27.44 -16.32
CA GLY A 36 -19.67 26.93 -16.56
C GLY A 36 -19.81 25.45 -16.19
N SER A 37 -20.34 25.19 -14.99
CA SER A 37 -20.55 23.90 -14.29
C SER A 37 -19.35 23.31 -13.55
N PRO A 38 -19.50 22.90 -12.26
CA PRO A 38 -18.50 22.09 -11.59
C PRO A 38 -18.42 20.74 -12.31
N ALA A 39 -17.29 20.43 -12.92
CA ALA A 39 -17.10 19.14 -13.57
C ALA A 39 -17.21 18.04 -12.50
N ARG A 40 -18.24 17.18 -12.59
CA ARG A 40 -18.24 15.90 -11.87
C ARG A 40 -17.07 15.06 -12.38
N GLY A 41 -16.42 14.30 -11.48
CA GLY A 41 -15.41 13.30 -11.87
C GLY A 41 -15.96 12.29 -12.87
N LEU A 42 -15.09 11.73 -13.71
CA LEU A 42 -15.42 10.71 -14.70
C LEU A 42 -15.77 9.38 -14.04
N ILE A 43 -15.09 9.06 -12.93
CA ILE A 43 -15.16 7.73 -12.33
C ILE A 43 -16.46 7.57 -11.53
N PRO A 44 -17.29 6.56 -11.85
CA PRO A 44 -18.56 6.38 -11.16
C PRO A 44 -18.35 5.87 -9.73
N SER A 45 -18.96 6.58 -8.79
CA SER A 45 -19.20 6.16 -7.41
C SER A 45 -20.69 6.15 -7.09
N THR A 46 -21.06 5.26 -6.17
CA THR A 46 -22.43 5.18 -5.65
C THR A 46 -22.39 5.56 -4.17
N PRO A 47 -23.07 6.64 -3.75
CA PRO A 47 -23.12 7.06 -2.35
C PRO A 47 -23.51 5.91 -1.42
N GLY A 48 -22.76 5.74 -0.33
CA GLY A 48 -22.96 4.65 0.63
C GLY A 48 -22.50 3.26 0.18
N GLN A 49 -21.99 3.11 -1.05
CA GLN A 49 -21.43 1.84 -1.55
C GLN A 49 -19.96 1.97 -1.98
N SER A 50 -19.56 3.14 -2.49
CA SER A 50 -18.19 3.42 -2.90
C SER A 50 -17.84 4.90 -2.87
N ILE A 51 -16.55 5.20 -2.68
CA ILE A 51 -15.95 6.54 -2.72
C ILE A 51 -14.76 6.49 -3.67
N VAL A 52 -14.62 7.49 -4.52
CA VAL A 52 -13.40 7.69 -5.31
C VAL A 52 -12.42 8.41 -4.41
N THR A 53 -11.31 7.75 -4.07
CA THR A 53 -10.29 8.30 -3.17
C THR A 53 -9.19 9.01 -3.94
N ASN A 54 -9.04 8.71 -5.23
CA ASN A 54 -8.11 9.39 -6.12
C ASN A 54 -8.63 9.34 -7.57
N GLU A 55 -8.52 10.45 -8.30
CA GLU A 55 -8.82 10.54 -9.72
C GLU A 55 -7.89 11.57 -10.39
N ASN A 56 -7.08 11.14 -11.35
CA ASN A 56 -6.16 12.01 -12.09
C ASN A 56 -6.37 11.84 -13.60
N ARG A 57 -6.66 12.94 -14.29
CA ARG A 57 -6.87 12.99 -15.74
C ARG A 57 -5.72 13.70 -16.44
N THR A 58 -5.18 13.07 -17.48
CA THR A 58 -4.11 13.59 -18.34
C THR A 58 -4.53 13.47 -19.80
N SER A 59 -4.52 14.58 -20.55
CA SER A 59 -4.67 14.53 -22.01
C SER A 59 -3.38 14.02 -22.64
N ILE A 60 -3.47 12.97 -23.47
CA ILE A 60 -2.31 12.32 -24.10
C ILE A 60 -2.25 12.52 -25.61
N ALA A 61 -3.38 12.88 -26.24
CA ALA A 61 -3.48 13.38 -27.63
C ALA A 61 -4.78 14.19 -27.80
N PRO A 62 -4.93 15.00 -28.85
CA PRO A 62 -6.22 15.57 -29.22
C PRO A 62 -7.28 14.47 -29.32
N GLY A 63 -8.39 14.64 -28.60
CA GLY A 63 -9.45 13.66 -28.53
C GLY A 63 -9.12 12.40 -27.71
N LEU A 64 -8.03 12.38 -26.93
CA LEU A 64 -7.66 11.22 -26.12
C LEU A 64 -7.18 11.61 -24.71
N ASP A 65 -7.94 11.19 -23.71
CA ASP A 65 -7.64 11.43 -22.29
C ASP A 65 -7.44 10.11 -21.54
N LEU A 66 -6.41 10.07 -20.68
CA LEU A 66 -6.16 9.00 -19.71
C LEU A 66 -6.62 9.45 -18.32
N THR A 67 -7.45 8.65 -17.66
CA THR A 67 -7.82 8.83 -16.25
C THR A 67 -7.32 7.64 -15.44
N ARG A 68 -6.56 7.89 -14.38
CA ARG A 68 -6.16 6.87 -13.38
C ARG A 68 -6.92 7.10 -12.09
N PHE A 69 -7.34 6.04 -11.41
CA PHE A 69 -8.15 6.18 -10.22
C PHE A 69 -7.93 5.08 -9.17
N ASP A 70 -8.23 5.44 -7.92
CA ASP A 70 -8.49 4.51 -6.84
C ASP A 70 -9.93 4.71 -6.36
N ARG A 71 -10.67 3.61 -6.22
CA ARG A 71 -12.03 3.58 -5.69
C ARG A 71 -12.09 2.57 -4.56
N PHE A 72 -12.72 2.96 -3.46
CA PHE A 72 -12.94 2.09 -2.32
C PHE A 72 -14.42 1.82 -2.12
N GLY A 73 -14.80 0.57 -1.84
CA GLY A 73 -16.18 0.18 -1.59
C GLY A 73 -16.29 -0.99 -0.62
N ALA A 74 -17.51 -1.46 -0.37
CA ALA A 74 -17.80 -2.53 0.60
C ALA A 74 -16.98 -3.82 0.39
N ASP A 75 -16.70 -4.16 -0.86
CA ASP A 75 -15.96 -5.37 -1.21
C ASP A 75 -14.43 -5.17 -1.26
N GLY A 76 -13.95 -3.93 -1.12
CA GLY A 76 -12.52 -3.59 -1.09
C GLY A 76 -12.08 -2.58 -2.16
N TRP A 77 -10.77 -2.44 -2.31
CA TRP A 77 -10.13 -1.51 -3.24
C TRP A 77 -10.25 -1.95 -4.70
N VAL A 78 -10.48 -0.98 -5.58
CA VAL A 78 -10.36 -1.11 -7.02
C VAL A 78 -9.48 0.02 -7.55
N ARG A 79 -8.39 -0.35 -8.22
CA ARG A 79 -7.53 0.55 -8.98
C ARG A 79 -7.74 0.30 -10.46
N GLY A 80 -7.78 1.38 -11.26
CA GLY A 80 -7.93 1.24 -12.69
C GLY A 80 -7.56 2.47 -13.49
N GLN A 81 -7.63 2.29 -14.80
CA GLN A 81 -7.25 3.26 -15.82
C GLN A 81 -8.32 3.28 -16.91
N VAL A 82 -8.70 4.47 -17.36
CA VAL A 82 -9.72 4.70 -18.39
C VAL A 82 -9.13 5.61 -19.46
N LEU A 83 -9.07 5.13 -20.69
CA LEU A 83 -8.87 5.95 -21.88
C LEU A 83 -10.22 6.32 -22.46
N VAL A 84 -10.43 7.62 -22.71
CA VAL A 84 -11.60 8.14 -23.41
C VAL A 84 -11.14 8.72 -24.74
N ALA A 85 -11.54 8.09 -25.84
CA ALA A 85 -11.19 8.47 -27.21
C ALA A 85 -12.39 9.05 -27.95
N ASP A 86 -12.23 10.23 -28.55
CA ASP A 86 -13.16 10.84 -29.49
C ASP A 86 -12.85 10.36 -30.91
N LEU A 87 -13.68 9.47 -31.44
CA LEU A 87 -13.55 8.89 -32.77
C LEU A 87 -13.91 9.88 -33.88
N ALA A 88 -14.51 11.04 -33.56
CA ALA A 88 -14.73 12.12 -34.52
C ALA A 88 -13.47 12.96 -34.79
N GLU A 89 -12.46 12.89 -33.89
CA GLU A 89 -11.18 13.57 -34.07
C GLU A 89 -10.39 12.92 -35.20
N GLN A 90 -10.22 13.65 -36.30
CA GLN A 90 -9.63 13.12 -37.53
C GLN A 90 -8.15 12.75 -37.38
N ARG A 91 -7.45 13.34 -36.41
CA ARG A 91 -6.06 13.05 -36.08
C ARG A 91 -5.89 11.82 -35.19
N LEU A 92 -6.97 11.27 -34.63
CA LEU A 92 -6.92 10.05 -33.82
C LEU A 92 -7.42 8.88 -34.67
N LYS A 93 -6.64 7.79 -34.69
CA LYS A 93 -7.01 6.54 -35.36
C LYS A 93 -6.88 5.38 -34.39
N VAL A 94 -7.74 4.39 -34.58
CA VAL A 94 -7.71 3.11 -33.88
C VAL A 94 -7.36 2.04 -34.91
N ASP A 95 -6.51 1.09 -34.53
CA ASP A 95 -6.18 -0.09 -35.34
C ASP A 95 -5.82 -1.30 -34.46
N HIS A 96 -5.82 -2.47 -35.06
CA HIS A 96 -5.31 -3.72 -34.47
C HIS A 96 -3.78 -3.66 -34.36
N ILE A 97 -3.24 -4.12 -33.22
CA ILE A 97 -1.81 -4.29 -33.01
C ILE A 97 -1.50 -5.73 -32.59
N SER A 98 -0.28 -6.19 -32.86
CA SER A 98 0.18 -7.54 -32.53
C SER A 98 1.71 -7.60 -32.42
N SER A 99 2.27 -8.79 -32.22
CA SER A 99 3.71 -9.05 -32.33
C SER A 99 4.24 -9.02 -33.79
N GLY A 100 3.35 -9.07 -34.78
CA GLY A 100 3.67 -9.08 -36.22
C GLY A 100 3.25 -10.35 -36.96
N THR A 101 3.00 -11.43 -36.23
CA THR A 101 2.38 -12.66 -36.74
C THR A 101 1.22 -13.07 -35.83
N VAL A 102 0.32 -13.92 -36.33
CA VAL A 102 -0.88 -14.38 -35.63
C VAL A 102 -0.52 -15.28 -34.45
N THR A 103 0.48 -16.16 -34.59
CA THR A 103 0.93 -17.08 -33.54
C THR A 103 2.08 -16.51 -32.69
N GLY A 104 2.40 -15.22 -32.83
CA GLY A 104 3.45 -14.57 -32.06
C GLY A 104 2.85 -13.83 -30.86
N LYS A 105 3.51 -13.88 -29.71
CA LYS A 105 3.16 -13.10 -28.53
C LYS A 105 4.27 -12.14 -28.15
N SER A 106 3.89 -10.97 -27.66
CA SER A 106 4.80 -9.95 -27.13
C SER A 106 4.02 -9.08 -26.14
N ARG A 107 4.73 -8.27 -25.34
CA ARG A 107 4.09 -7.33 -24.43
C ARG A 107 3.31 -6.27 -25.19
N VAL A 108 2.22 -5.74 -24.63
CA VAL A 108 1.43 -4.66 -25.26
C VAL A 108 2.29 -3.41 -25.45
N THR A 109 3.19 -3.11 -24.50
CA THR A 109 4.19 -2.03 -24.63
C THR A 109 5.07 -2.23 -25.87
N GLU A 110 5.59 -3.44 -26.10
CA GLU A 110 6.38 -3.81 -27.29
C GLU A 110 5.54 -3.73 -28.57
N GLN A 111 4.27 -4.14 -28.54
CA GLN A 111 3.36 -4.04 -29.70
C GLN A 111 3.07 -2.58 -30.06
N ALA A 112 2.87 -1.73 -29.05
CA ALA A 112 2.65 -0.31 -29.23
C ALA A 112 3.89 0.38 -29.80
N GLU A 113 5.08 0.09 -29.26
CA GLU A 113 6.35 0.61 -29.77
C GLU A 113 6.59 0.19 -31.23
N ARG A 114 6.42 -1.10 -31.55
CA ARG A 114 6.59 -1.65 -32.89
C ARG A 114 5.71 -0.97 -33.94
N THR A 115 4.49 -0.59 -33.55
CA THR A 115 3.50 0.00 -34.45
C THR A 115 3.47 1.54 -34.41
N GLY A 116 4.09 2.15 -33.40
CA GLY A 116 4.01 3.59 -33.15
C GLY A 116 2.71 4.03 -32.48
N ALA A 117 1.98 3.13 -31.81
CA ALA A 117 0.78 3.47 -31.05
C ALA A 117 1.15 4.31 -29.83
N ILE A 118 0.42 5.42 -29.63
CA ILE A 118 0.63 6.34 -28.51
C ILE A 118 -0.10 5.88 -27.24
N ALA A 119 -1.07 4.99 -27.40
CA ALA A 119 -1.72 4.27 -26.31
C ALA A 119 -2.20 2.92 -26.83
N ALA A 120 -2.30 1.94 -25.96
CA ALA A 120 -2.74 0.61 -26.30
C ALA A 120 -3.34 -0.13 -25.10
N ILE A 121 -4.21 -1.09 -25.39
CA ILE A 121 -4.65 -2.12 -24.43
C ILE A 121 -4.48 -3.51 -25.03
N ASN A 122 -4.42 -4.53 -24.19
CA ASN A 122 -4.52 -5.92 -24.65
C ASN A 122 -5.89 -6.18 -25.33
N GLY A 123 -5.91 -7.17 -26.22
CA GLY A 123 -7.06 -7.47 -27.07
C GLY A 123 -7.78 -8.77 -26.68
N ASP A 124 -7.82 -9.67 -27.64
CA ASP A 124 -8.65 -10.87 -27.65
C ASP A 124 -8.10 -11.98 -26.74
N TYR A 125 -8.96 -12.96 -26.47
CA TYR A 125 -8.55 -14.25 -25.96
C TYR A 125 -7.70 -14.99 -27.01
N PHE A 126 -6.81 -15.87 -26.55
CA PHE A 126 -5.91 -16.62 -27.42
C PHE A 126 -5.69 -18.06 -26.92
N ASP A 127 -5.27 -18.94 -27.82
CA ASP A 127 -4.99 -20.36 -27.57
C ASP A 127 -3.64 -20.54 -26.83
N MET A 128 -3.64 -20.08 -25.58
CA MET A 128 -2.46 -20.00 -24.73
C MET A 128 -1.86 -21.39 -24.44
N ASN A 129 -0.53 -21.47 -24.50
CA ASN A 129 0.27 -22.71 -24.35
C ASN A 129 0.15 -23.73 -25.50
N ASP A 130 -0.41 -23.33 -26.64
CA ASP A 130 -0.44 -24.15 -27.85
C ASP A 130 -0.04 -23.30 -29.07
N THR A 131 -1.00 -22.79 -29.84
CA THR A 131 -0.68 -21.96 -31.01
C THR A 131 -0.40 -20.50 -30.67
N GLU A 132 -0.80 -20.03 -29.50
CA GLU A 132 -0.76 -18.62 -29.08
C GLU A 132 -1.61 -17.67 -29.96
N ALA A 133 -2.39 -18.21 -30.90
CA ALA A 133 -3.18 -17.42 -31.83
C ALA A 133 -4.48 -16.89 -31.20
N PRO A 134 -4.93 -15.67 -31.57
CA PRO A 134 -6.25 -15.15 -31.19
C PRO A 134 -7.37 -16.07 -31.68
N ILE A 135 -8.45 -16.18 -30.89
CA ILE A 135 -9.57 -17.07 -31.20
C ILE A 135 -10.80 -16.35 -31.79
N GLY A 136 -10.90 -15.03 -31.65
CA GLY A 136 -11.88 -14.16 -32.28
C GLY A 136 -11.33 -13.50 -33.55
N ALA A 137 -12.08 -12.55 -34.11
CA ALA A 137 -11.68 -11.89 -35.36
C ALA A 137 -10.62 -10.81 -35.12
N ALA A 138 -9.64 -10.70 -36.01
CA ALA A 138 -8.80 -9.51 -36.10
C ALA A 138 -8.85 -8.92 -37.51
N VAL A 139 -9.24 -7.66 -37.60
CA VAL A 139 -9.25 -6.88 -38.84
C VAL A 139 -8.41 -5.63 -38.60
N SER A 140 -7.44 -5.39 -39.48
CA SER A 140 -6.63 -4.17 -39.50
C SER A 140 -6.96 -3.32 -40.72
N ARG A 141 -6.80 -2.00 -40.59
CA ARG A 141 -6.94 -1.07 -41.73
C ARG A 141 -5.93 -1.36 -42.83
N LYS A 142 -4.73 -1.80 -42.46
CA LYS A 142 -3.62 -2.05 -43.38
C LYS A 142 -3.72 -3.43 -44.02
N ASP A 143 -3.96 -4.45 -43.21
CA ASP A 143 -3.82 -5.85 -43.63
C ASP A 143 -5.17 -6.54 -43.94
N GLY A 144 -6.30 -5.87 -43.70
CA GLY A 144 -7.63 -6.47 -43.88
C GLY A 144 -7.90 -7.53 -42.80
N LEU A 145 -8.49 -8.67 -43.18
CA LEU A 145 -8.71 -9.78 -42.24
C LEU A 145 -7.39 -10.49 -41.94
N VAL A 146 -6.86 -10.27 -40.73
CA VAL A 146 -5.61 -10.87 -40.23
C VAL A 146 -5.86 -12.30 -39.77
N ASN A 147 -6.91 -12.53 -38.98
CA ASN A 147 -7.39 -13.88 -38.65
C ASN A 147 -8.91 -13.90 -38.46
N SER A 148 -9.52 -15.03 -38.83
CA SER A 148 -10.96 -15.26 -38.69
C SER A 148 -11.30 -15.79 -37.29
N PRO A 149 -12.51 -15.50 -36.78
CA PRO A 149 -12.96 -16.05 -35.52
C PRO A 149 -13.18 -17.56 -35.62
N THR A 150 -12.85 -18.27 -34.55
CA THR A 150 -13.27 -19.65 -34.32
C THR A 150 -14.78 -19.72 -34.07
N GLN A 151 -15.35 -20.93 -34.16
CA GLN A 151 -16.79 -21.12 -34.00
C GLN A 151 -17.29 -20.58 -32.64
N GLY A 152 -18.22 -19.61 -32.67
CA GLY A 152 -18.80 -19.00 -31.48
C GLY A 152 -18.02 -17.82 -30.90
N ARG A 153 -16.90 -17.40 -31.52
CA ARG A 153 -16.05 -16.29 -31.08
C ARG A 153 -16.18 -15.05 -31.97
N ASN A 154 -17.40 -14.80 -32.46
CA ASN A 154 -17.67 -13.74 -33.43
C ASN A 154 -17.81 -12.35 -32.81
N GLN A 155 -18.02 -12.25 -31.49
CA GLN A 155 -18.17 -10.97 -30.79
C GLN A 155 -16.88 -10.15 -30.89
N SER A 156 -16.98 -8.89 -31.30
CA SER A 156 -15.83 -8.03 -31.54
C SER A 156 -16.14 -6.57 -31.21
N VAL A 157 -15.11 -5.89 -30.69
CA VAL A 157 -15.04 -4.43 -30.72
C VAL A 157 -14.72 -4.04 -32.15
N ALA A 158 -15.54 -3.21 -32.78
CA ALA A 158 -15.39 -2.86 -34.19
C ALA A 158 -15.44 -1.35 -34.42
N ILE A 159 -14.63 -0.89 -35.39
CA ILE A 159 -14.73 0.44 -35.99
C ILE A 159 -15.20 0.26 -37.43
N GLY A 160 -16.33 0.88 -37.77
CA GLY A 160 -16.86 0.84 -39.13
C GLY A 160 -16.01 1.65 -40.11
N ALA A 161 -16.23 1.44 -41.41
CA ALA A 161 -15.64 2.28 -42.44
C ALA A 161 -16.03 3.78 -42.31
N ASP A 162 -17.15 4.05 -41.64
CA ASP A 162 -17.64 5.40 -41.29
C ASP A 162 -16.93 6.03 -40.07
N GLY A 163 -16.01 5.30 -39.42
CA GLY A 163 -15.26 5.76 -38.26
C GLY A 163 -16.00 5.64 -36.92
N LEU A 164 -17.24 5.14 -36.91
CA LEU A 164 -18.01 4.96 -35.67
C LEU A 164 -17.70 3.60 -35.02
N GLY A 165 -17.61 3.64 -33.70
CA GLY A 165 -17.37 2.47 -32.85
C GLY A 165 -18.65 1.71 -32.51
N ARG A 166 -18.57 0.38 -32.57
CA ARG A 166 -19.70 -0.54 -32.37
C ARG A 166 -19.25 -1.83 -31.68
N LEU A 167 -20.16 -2.42 -30.92
CA LEU A 167 -20.12 -3.85 -30.66
C LEU A 167 -20.74 -4.58 -31.85
N ALA A 168 -20.07 -5.60 -32.38
CA ALA A 168 -20.50 -6.29 -33.58
C ALA A 168 -20.15 -7.77 -33.57
N GLN A 169 -20.87 -8.56 -34.36
CA GLN A 169 -20.43 -9.89 -34.74
C GLN A 169 -19.70 -9.84 -36.09
N VAL A 170 -18.45 -10.31 -36.12
CA VAL A 170 -17.64 -10.41 -37.34
C VAL A 170 -17.58 -11.87 -37.80
N PHE A 171 -17.77 -12.08 -39.09
CA PHE A 171 -17.77 -13.39 -39.75
C PHE A 171 -16.75 -13.40 -40.89
N LEU A 172 -16.26 -14.60 -41.23
CA LEU A 172 -15.52 -14.83 -42.47
C LEU A 172 -16.51 -15.09 -43.61
N GLU A 173 -16.39 -14.32 -44.68
CA GLU A 173 -16.91 -14.69 -45.99
C GLU A 173 -15.73 -15.06 -46.87
N GLY A 174 -15.58 -16.35 -47.17
CA GLY A 174 -14.45 -16.81 -47.98
C GLY A 174 -14.77 -18.07 -48.78
N GLU A 175 -14.17 -18.14 -49.97
CA GLU A 175 -14.38 -19.18 -50.96
C GLU A 175 -13.07 -19.46 -51.70
N VAL A 176 -12.86 -20.73 -52.05
CA VAL A 176 -11.79 -21.23 -52.92
C VAL A 176 -12.45 -21.70 -54.22
N THR A 177 -12.07 -21.12 -55.35
CA THR A 177 -12.51 -21.56 -56.68
C THR A 177 -11.38 -22.31 -57.37
N THR A 178 -11.58 -23.59 -57.67
CA THR A 178 -10.61 -24.39 -58.43
C THR A 178 -10.70 -24.07 -59.93
N GLY A 179 -9.65 -24.36 -60.71
CA GLY A 179 -9.64 -24.12 -62.16
C GLY A 179 -10.75 -24.83 -62.95
N GLY A 180 -11.38 -25.86 -62.37
CA GLY A 180 -12.57 -26.53 -62.92
C GLY A 180 -13.90 -25.81 -62.63
N GLY A 181 -13.87 -24.70 -61.89
CA GLY A 181 -15.04 -23.92 -61.50
C GLY A 181 -15.75 -24.41 -60.24
N GLU A 182 -15.20 -25.41 -59.54
CA GLU A 182 -15.73 -25.87 -58.24
C GLU A 182 -15.48 -24.82 -57.16
N ARG A 183 -16.47 -24.61 -56.31
CA ARG A 183 -16.48 -23.59 -55.26
C ARG A 183 -16.52 -24.25 -53.88
N LEU A 184 -15.44 -24.09 -53.13
CA LEU A 184 -15.26 -24.66 -51.80
C LEU A 184 -15.30 -23.54 -50.76
N LYS A 185 -16.04 -23.75 -49.67
CA LYS A 185 -16.16 -22.73 -48.61
C LYS A 185 -14.91 -22.70 -47.72
N LEU A 186 -14.39 -21.50 -47.45
CA LEU A 186 -13.40 -21.30 -46.39
C LEU A 186 -14.09 -21.28 -45.03
N SER A 187 -13.54 -22.06 -44.10
CA SER A 187 -13.97 -22.15 -42.71
C SER A 187 -13.07 -21.36 -41.75
N GLY A 188 -11.87 -20.96 -42.19
CA GLY A 188 -10.98 -20.12 -41.41
C GLY A 188 -9.87 -19.47 -42.23
N VAL A 189 -9.35 -18.35 -41.74
CA VAL A 189 -8.14 -17.66 -42.23
C VAL A 189 -7.23 -17.47 -41.02
N ASN A 190 -5.99 -18.00 -41.06
CA ASN A 190 -5.02 -17.98 -39.96
C ASN A 190 -5.67 -18.34 -38.59
N SER A 191 -6.53 -19.35 -38.56
CA SER A 191 -7.34 -19.67 -37.38
C SER A 191 -6.77 -20.87 -36.62
N PRO A 192 -6.73 -20.85 -35.27
CA PRO A 192 -6.23 -21.96 -34.47
C PRO A 192 -7.15 -23.19 -34.44
N ALA A 193 -8.36 -23.09 -34.98
CA ALA A 193 -9.31 -24.20 -35.06
C ALA A 193 -10.16 -24.14 -36.33
N LEU A 194 -10.25 -25.25 -37.07
CA LEU A 194 -11.13 -25.40 -38.21
C LEU A 194 -12.33 -26.29 -37.87
N THR A 195 -13.50 -25.93 -38.39
CA THR A 195 -14.72 -26.75 -38.27
C THR A 195 -14.55 -28.10 -38.96
N SER A 196 -15.24 -29.14 -38.47
CA SER A 196 -15.27 -30.46 -39.13
C SER A 196 -15.68 -30.34 -40.61
N GLY A 197 -15.00 -31.10 -41.48
CA GLY A 197 -15.11 -31.01 -42.93
C GLY A 197 -14.63 -29.70 -43.58
N GLY A 198 -14.02 -28.78 -42.82
CA GLY A 198 -13.65 -27.45 -43.29
C GLY A 198 -12.30 -27.35 -44.01
N ILE A 199 -12.13 -26.25 -44.73
CA ILE A 199 -10.86 -25.80 -45.33
C ILE A 199 -10.44 -24.48 -44.68
N GLY A 200 -9.19 -24.37 -44.26
CA GLY A 200 -8.58 -23.15 -43.73
C GLY A 200 -7.54 -22.58 -44.69
N LEU A 201 -7.44 -21.27 -44.76
CA LEU A 201 -6.36 -20.55 -45.44
C LEU A 201 -5.32 -20.10 -44.41
N PHE A 202 -4.06 -20.48 -44.60
CA PHE A 202 -2.93 -20.01 -43.81
C PHE A 202 -2.00 -19.21 -44.69
N THR A 203 -1.56 -18.05 -44.21
CA THR A 203 -0.68 -17.14 -44.92
C THR A 203 0.65 -17.03 -44.19
N ALA A 204 1.62 -16.30 -44.76
CA ALA A 204 2.86 -15.96 -44.05
C ALA A 204 2.61 -15.25 -42.70
N GLN A 205 1.45 -14.61 -42.51
CA GLN A 205 1.09 -13.99 -41.22
C GLN A 205 0.77 -15.02 -40.13
N TRP A 206 0.54 -16.30 -40.44
CA TRP A 206 0.32 -17.33 -39.42
C TRP A 206 1.45 -17.34 -38.39
N GLY A 207 2.70 -17.32 -38.85
CA GLY A 207 3.88 -17.35 -37.98
C GLY A 207 4.44 -18.76 -37.81
N ALA A 208 5.11 -18.98 -36.68
CA ALA A 208 5.98 -20.14 -36.48
C ALA A 208 5.29 -21.39 -35.91
N ALA A 209 4.05 -21.27 -35.41
CA ALA A 209 3.37 -22.41 -34.80
C ALA A 209 3.03 -23.48 -35.83
N ALA A 210 3.05 -24.73 -35.40
CA ALA A 210 2.64 -25.85 -36.24
C ALA A 210 1.15 -25.73 -36.61
N ARG A 211 0.81 -26.03 -37.86
CA ARG A 211 -0.58 -26.03 -38.36
C ARG A 211 -1.36 -27.31 -38.00
N THR A 212 -0.79 -28.18 -37.16
CA THR A 212 -1.40 -29.45 -36.74
C THR A 212 -2.59 -29.23 -35.81
N LYS A 213 -2.52 -28.21 -34.94
CA LYS A 213 -3.59 -27.89 -33.99
C LYS A 213 -4.91 -27.49 -34.65
N PRO A 214 -4.94 -26.62 -35.68
CA PRO A 214 -6.16 -26.29 -36.42
C PRO A 214 -6.98 -27.48 -36.93
N VAL A 215 -6.34 -28.62 -37.19
CA VAL A 215 -6.94 -29.87 -37.66
C VAL A 215 -6.84 -31.00 -36.63
N GLY A 216 -6.62 -30.67 -35.35
CA GLY A 216 -6.49 -31.64 -34.27
C GLY A 216 -7.67 -32.60 -34.20
N GLY A 217 -7.39 -33.90 -34.14
CA GLY A 217 -8.40 -34.96 -34.09
C GLY A 217 -9.07 -35.28 -35.43
N ALA A 218 -8.62 -34.73 -36.55
CA ALA A 218 -9.09 -35.12 -37.87
C ALA A 218 -8.47 -36.45 -38.33
N ASP A 219 -9.29 -37.35 -38.89
CA ASP A 219 -8.83 -38.64 -39.43
C ASP A 219 -8.07 -38.50 -40.75
N ARG A 220 -8.34 -37.42 -41.51
CA ARG A 220 -7.71 -37.12 -42.81
C ARG A 220 -7.44 -35.63 -42.92
N VAL A 221 -6.27 -35.30 -43.48
CA VAL A 221 -5.83 -33.93 -43.76
C VAL A 221 -5.24 -33.83 -45.15
N THR A 222 -5.33 -32.65 -45.77
CA THR A 222 -4.60 -32.35 -47.02
C THR A 222 -4.18 -30.89 -47.01
N GLU A 223 -2.90 -30.67 -47.29
CA GLU A 223 -2.26 -29.36 -47.34
C GLU A 223 -1.86 -29.01 -48.78
N VAL A 224 -2.35 -27.90 -49.31
CA VAL A 224 -2.10 -27.43 -50.67
C VAL A 224 -1.40 -26.08 -50.62
N TRP A 225 -0.18 -26.02 -51.15
CA TRP A 225 0.63 -24.81 -51.20
C TRP A 225 0.34 -24.02 -52.46
N LEU A 226 0.15 -22.72 -52.30
CA LEU A 226 -0.20 -21.79 -53.36
C LEU A 226 0.85 -20.68 -53.46
N ARG A 227 1.22 -20.35 -54.70
CA ARG A 227 1.99 -19.15 -55.04
C ARG A 227 1.41 -18.53 -56.30
N ASP A 228 1.09 -17.23 -56.24
CA ASP A 228 0.49 -16.48 -57.35
C ASP A 228 -0.76 -17.17 -57.96
N GLY A 229 -1.62 -17.72 -57.10
CA GLY A 229 -2.85 -18.43 -57.50
C GLY A 229 -2.63 -19.80 -58.15
N LYS A 230 -1.44 -20.38 -58.04
CA LYS A 230 -1.12 -21.72 -58.56
C LYS A 230 -0.66 -22.69 -57.49
N VAL A 231 -1.10 -23.93 -57.60
CA VAL A 231 -0.67 -25.02 -56.73
C VAL A 231 0.81 -25.35 -56.99
N THR A 232 1.64 -25.27 -55.96
CA THR A 232 3.05 -25.65 -56.02
C THR A 232 3.30 -27.04 -55.43
N GLN A 233 2.61 -27.38 -54.34
CA GLN A 233 2.74 -28.67 -53.64
C GLN A 233 1.39 -29.12 -53.08
N VAL A 234 1.22 -30.43 -52.94
CA VAL A 234 0.06 -31.07 -52.29
C VAL A 234 0.59 -32.17 -51.37
N HIS A 235 0.19 -32.14 -50.09
CA HIS A 235 0.62 -33.10 -49.07
C HIS A 235 -0.60 -33.73 -48.40
N PRO A 236 -0.62 -35.07 -48.19
CA PRO A 236 -1.66 -35.73 -47.41
C PRO A 236 -1.41 -35.66 -45.88
N PHE A 237 -0.51 -34.77 -45.46
CA PHE A 237 -0.12 -34.54 -44.07
C PHE A 237 0.12 -33.04 -43.87
N VAL A 238 0.13 -32.59 -42.61
CA VAL A 238 0.47 -31.20 -42.28
C VAL A 238 1.99 -31.03 -42.30
N SER A 239 2.48 -30.11 -43.14
CA SER A 239 3.91 -29.81 -43.22
C SER A 239 4.38 -29.02 -42.00
N SER A 240 5.61 -29.27 -41.55
CA SER A 240 6.29 -28.44 -40.56
C SER A 240 6.94 -27.20 -41.17
N GLU A 241 6.92 -27.04 -42.50
CA GLU A 241 7.50 -25.89 -43.18
C GLU A 241 6.75 -24.60 -42.84
N GLN A 242 7.51 -23.53 -42.59
CA GLN A 242 6.95 -22.19 -42.47
C GLN A 242 6.52 -21.65 -43.82
N ILE A 243 5.48 -20.84 -43.83
CA ILE A 243 4.88 -20.28 -45.05
C ILE A 243 5.68 -19.03 -45.47
N PRO A 244 6.45 -19.05 -46.58
CA PRO A 244 7.20 -17.88 -47.01
C PRO A 244 6.30 -16.72 -47.45
N ALA A 245 6.84 -15.50 -47.45
CA ALA A 245 6.15 -14.34 -48.01
C ALA A 245 5.75 -14.58 -49.47
N GLY A 246 4.54 -14.15 -49.84
CA GLY A 246 3.96 -14.37 -51.17
C GLY A 246 3.43 -15.79 -51.41
N THR A 247 3.40 -16.63 -50.38
CA THR A 247 2.78 -17.96 -50.43
C THR A 247 1.63 -18.07 -49.45
N SER A 248 0.71 -18.99 -49.73
CA SER A 248 -0.37 -19.37 -48.81
C SER A 248 -0.61 -20.87 -48.89
N VAL A 249 -1.31 -21.38 -47.88
CA VAL A 249 -1.57 -22.80 -47.71
C VAL A 249 -3.06 -23.00 -47.47
N LEU A 250 -3.70 -23.83 -48.28
CA LEU A 250 -5.02 -24.35 -47.97
C LEU A 250 -4.85 -25.66 -47.18
N LEU A 251 -5.44 -25.72 -46.00
CA LEU A 251 -5.41 -26.89 -45.13
C LEU A 251 -6.84 -27.39 -44.93
N GLY A 252 -7.14 -28.56 -45.48
CA GLY A 252 -8.42 -29.23 -45.37
C GLY A 252 -8.39 -30.36 -44.34
N ARG A 253 -9.52 -30.60 -43.67
CA ARG A 253 -9.75 -31.78 -42.84
C ARG A 253 -11.00 -32.54 -43.31
N GLU A 254 -10.98 -33.86 -43.19
CA GLU A 254 -12.10 -34.75 -43.55
C GLU A 254 -12.61 -34.44 -44.97
N ALA A 255 -13.88 -34.04 -45.15
CA ALA A 255 -14.43 -33.68 -46.46
C ALA A 255 -13.66 -32.55 -47.15
N GLY A 256 -13.11 -31.59 -46.40
CA GLY A 256 -12.26 -30.53 -46.94
C GLY A 256 -10.91 -31.05 -47.40
N ALA A 257 -10.36 -32.08 -46.74
CA ALA A 257 -9.14 -32.76 -47.19
C ALA A 257 -9.40 -33.50 -48.50
N ASP A 258 -10.51 -34.23 -48.58
CA ASP A 258 -10.90 -35.00 -49.77
C ASP A 258 -11.08 -34.08 -50.99
N ALA A 259 -11.67 -32.89 -50.81
CA ALA A 259 -11.81 -31.89 -51.87
C ALA A 259 -10.46 -31.33 -52.34
N LEU A 260 -9.55 -31.03 -51.42
CA LEU A 260 -8.22 -30.51 -51.76
C LEU A 260 -7.29 -31.57 -52.38
N ALA A 261 -7.47 -32.85 -52.06
CA ALA A 261 -6.66 -33.94 -52.59
C ALA A 261 -6.83 -34.15 -54.10
N ALA A 262 -7.88 -33.59 -54.70
CA ALA A 262 -8.10 -33.60 -56.15
C ALA A 262 -7.19 -32.62 -56.92
N LEU A 263 -6.54 -31.68 -56.23
CA LEU A 263 -5.65 -30.70 -56.84
C LEU A 263 -4.26 -31.29 -57.12
N THR A 264 -3.61 -30.77 -58.16
CA THR A 264 -2.27 -31.15 -58.59
C THR A 264 -1.40 -29.93 -58.83
N THR A 265 -0.07 -30.10 -58.74
CA THR A 265 0.88 -29.01 -59.02
C THR A 265 0.64 -28.41 -60.40
N GLY A 266 0.48 -27.08 -60.46
CA GLY A 266 0.18 -26.32 -61.67
C GLY A 266 -1.28 -25.88 -61.79
N ASP A 267 -2.21 -26.49 -61.04
CA ASP A 267 -3.61 -26.09 -61.04
C ASP A 267 -3.78 -24.64 -60.59
N THR A 268 -4.72 -23.93 -61.22
CA THR A 268 -5.09 -22.57 -60.83
C THR A 268 -6.15 -22.62 -59.74
N VAL A 269 -5.94 -21.85 -58.68
CA VAL A 269 -6.82 -21.75 -57.53
C VAL A 269 -6.98 -20.27 -57.19
N ASP A 270 -8.22 -19.77 -57.28
CA ASP A 270 -8.57 -18.43 -56.83
C ASP A 270 -9.10 -18.49 -55.40
N VAL A 271 -8.60 -17.61 -54.53
CA VAL A 271 -8.98 -17.57 -53.11
C VAL A 271 -9.46 -16.17 -52.79
N ALA A 272 -10.77 -16.04 -52.54
CA ALA A 272 -11.40 -14.79 -52.18
C ALA A 272 -11.87 -14.86 -50.73
N TYR A 273 -11.49 -13.90 -49.90
CA TYR A 273 -11.97 -13.79 -48.53
C TYR A 273 -12.06 -12.33 -48.07
N ARG A 274 -13.02 -12.06 -47.18
CA ARG A 274 -13.18 -10.76 -46.53
C ARG A 274 -13.90 -10.90 -45.18
N PRO A 275 -13.72 -9.95 -44.25
CA PRO A 275 -14.57 -9.88 -43.08
C PRO A 275 -15.98 -9.39 -43.48
N ARG A 276 -17.00 -9.87 -42.77
CA ARG A 276 -18.34 -9.29 -42.77
C ARG A 276 -18.78 -9.05 -41.34
N ALA A 277 -19.02 -7.78 -40.98
CA ALA A 277 -19.72 -7.47 -39.74
C ALA A 277 -21.24 -7.47 -39.96
N ASP A 278 -22.00 -7.71 -38.90
CA ASP A 278 -23.46 -7.63 -38.89
C ASP A 278 -24.02 -6.22 -39.21
N PHE A 279 -23.19 -5.18 -39.08
CA PHE A 279 -23.53 -3.80 -39.47
C PHE A 279 -22.98 -3.37 -40.84
N GLY A 280 -22.25 -4.23 -41.57
CA GLY A 280 -21.67 -3.93 -42.89
C GLY A 280 -20.14 -3.86 -42.91
N ASP A 281 -19.59 -2.85 -43.59
CA ASP A 281 -18.15 -2.72 -43.83
C ASP A 281 -17.39 -2.33 -42.55
N VAL A 282 -16.46 -3.20 -42.15
CA VAL A 282 -15.63 -3.05 -40.96
C VAL A 282 -14.20 -2.68 -41.34
N ALA A 283 -13.66 -1.64 -40.70
CA ALA A 283 -12.29 -1.19 -40.94
C ALA A 283 -11.32 -1.77 -39.91
N VAL A 284 -11.77 -1.95 -38.68
CA VAL A 284 -11.00 -2.55 -37.58
C VAL A 284 -11.93 -3.42 -36.76
N ALA A 285 -11.45 -4.59 -36.37
CA ALA A 285 -12.14 -5.45 -35.41
C ALA A 285 -11.12 -6.19 -34.55
N VAL A 286 -11.41 -6.31 -33.26
CA VAL A 286 -10.67 -7.17 -32.34
C VAL A 286 -11.68 -7.98 -31.54
N GLY A 287 -11.49 -9.31 -31.53
CA GLY A 287 -12.33 -10.25 -30.81
C GLY A 287 -12.40 -9.96 -29.31
N GLY A 288 -13.51 -10.34 -28.69
CA GLY A 288 -13.70 -10.28 -27.25
C GLY A 288 -14.62 -11.39 -26.75
N GLY A 289 -15.03 -11.29 -25.49
CA GLY A 289 -15.82 -12.31 -24.82
C GLY A 289 -17.25 -11.88 -24.59
N GLN A 290 -17.55 -11.59 -23.32
CA GLN A 290 -18.88 -11.38 -22.79
C GLN A 290 -19.37 -9.95 -23.05
N VAL A 291 -20.62 -9.81 -23.50
CA VAL A 291 -21.27 -8.50 -23.61
C VAL A 291 -21.59 -7.96 -22.22
N LEU A 292 -21.07 -6.79 -21.87
CA LEU A 292 -21.24 -6.17 -20.56
C LEU A 292 -22.48 -5.25 -20.52
N VAL A 293 -22.65 -4.47 -21.58
CA VAL A 293 -23.77 -3.54 -21.76
C VAL A 293 -24.26 -3.68 -23.19
N GLU A 294 -25.58 -3.76 -23.37
CA GLU A 294 -26.23 -3.78 -24.68
C GLU A 294 -27.41 -2.80 -24.66
N ASN A 295 -27.41 -1.83 -25.57
CA ASN A 295 -28.46 -0.81 -25.69
C ASN A 295 -28.77 -0.11 -24.35
N GLY A 296 -27.74 0.18 -23.55
CA GLY A 296 -27.84 0.83 -22.24
C GLY A 296 -28.26 -0.08 -21.08
N VAL A 297 -28.46 -1.38 -21.34
CA VAL A 297 -28.83 -2.39 -20.34
C VAL A 297 -27.60 -3.21 -19.95
N VAL A 298 -27.26 -3.24 -18.66
CA VAL A 298 -26.17 -4.06 -18.11
C VAL A 298 -26.60 -5.53 -18.17
N LYS A 299 -25.73 -6.40 -18.69
CA LYS A 299 -25.95 -7.85 -18.66
C LYS A 299 -25.57 -8.39 -17.29
N HIS A 300 -26.32 -9.39 -16.84
CA HIS A 300 -26.09 -10.04 -15.55
C HIS A 300 -25.60 -11.47 -15.75
N TYR A 301 -24.48 -11.80 -15.13
CA TYR A 301 -23.89 -13.13 -15.08
C TYR A 301 -23.93 -13.71 -13.67
N THR A 302 -24.06 -15.03 -13.56
CA THR A 302 -24.32 -15.73 -12.29
C THR A 302 -23.37 -16.88 -11.98
N ASP A 303 -22.43 -17.22 -12.87
CA ASP A 303 -21.60 -18.42 -12.72
C ASP A 303 -20.15 -18.30 -13.23
N GLY A 304 -19.30 -19.20 -12.74
CA GLY A 304 -17.91 -19.34 -13.17
C GLY A 304 -17.05 -18.09 -12.96
N ASP A 305 -16.09 -17.87 -13.86
CA ASP A 305 -15.16 -16.74 -13.79
C ASP A 305 -15.83 -15.37 -14.02
N THR A 306 -17.11 -15.34 -14.38
CA THR A 306 -17.84 -14.09 -14.65
C THR A 306 -18.24 -13.35 -13.38
N VAL A 307 -18.39 -14.07 -12.26
CA VAL A 307 -18.76 -13.54 -10.93
C VAL A 307 -17.57 -13.50 -9.97
N THR A 308 -16.35 -13.72 -10.48
CA THR A 308 -15.12 -13.63 -9.70
C THR A 308 -14.42 -12.31 -9.98
N ALA A 309 -14.09 -11.56 -8.93
CA ALA A 309 -13.29 -10.35 -9.04
C ALA A 309 -11.85 -10.68 -9.47
N THR A 310 -11.39 -10.05 -10.54
CA THR A 310 -10.03 -10.19 -11.06
C THR A 310 -9.70 -8.96 -11.92
N SER A 311 -8.47 -8.86 -12.41
CA SER A 311 -8.10 -7.86 -13.40
C SER A 311 -8.96 -8.01 -14.66
N ARG A 312 -9.40 -6.89 -15.23
CA ARG A 312 -10.29 -6.87 -16.40
C ARG A 312 -9.84 -5.83 -17.40
N THR A 313 -10.01 -6.16 -18.69
CA THR A 313 -9.93 -5.19 -19.77
C THR A 313 -11.30 -5.11 -20.44
N SER A 314 -11.77 -3.92 -20.77
CA SER A 314 -13.03 -3.75 -21.49
C SER A 314 -13.02 -2.57 -22.42
N VAL A 315 -13.89 -2.63 -23.42
CA VAL A 315 -14.11 -1.54 -24.36
C VAL A 315 -15.60 -1.27 -24.50
N GLY A 316 -16.00 -0.01 -24.57
CA GLY A 316 -17.37 0.37 -24.80
C GLY A 316 -17.52 1.65 -25.60
N PHE A 317 -18.74 1.92 -26.03
CA PHE A 317 -19.06 3.04 -26.90
C PHE A 317 -20.28 3.83 -26.42
N SER A 318 -20.27 5.14 -26.65
CA SER A 318 -21.43 6.02 -26.50
C SER A 318 -22.57 5.66 -27.47
N ALA A 319 -23.75 6.22 -27.24
CA ALA A 319 -24.95 5.94 -28.06
C ALA A 319 -24.80 6.27 -29.55
N ASP A 320 -24.01 7.30 -29.87
CA ASP A 320 -23.71 7.71 -31.24
C ASP A 320 -22.46 7.03 -31.82
N GLY A 321 -21.80 6.15 -31.06
CA GLY A 321 -20.57 5.47 -31.47
C GLY A 321 -19.36 6.39 -31.64
N ARG A 322 -19.42 7.66 -31.17
CA ARG A 322 -18.34 8.63 -31.33
C ARG A 322 -17.34 8.63 -30.18
N THR A 323 -17.75 8.23 -28.98
CA THR A 323 -16.86 8.10 -27.83
C THR A 323 -16.57 6.64 -27.59
N MET A 324 -15.28 6.30 -27.50
CA MET A 324 -14.79 4.98 -27.14
C MET A 324 -14.15 5.04 -25.75
N TYR A 325 -14.57 4.14 -24.86
CA TYR A 325 -14.03 3.96 -23.54
C TYR A 325 -13.18 2.69 -23.54
N LEU A 326 -11.90 2.77 -23.21
CA LEU A 326 -11.04 1.61 -23.00
C LEU A 326 -10.63 1.57 -21.52
N VAL A 327 -10.88 0.46 -20.85
CA VAL A 327 -10.71 0.34 -19.40
C VAL A 327 -9.78 -0.82 -19.10
N ALA A 328 -8.80 -0.57 -18.24
CA ALA A 328 -8.02 -1.58 -17.54
C ALA A 328 -8.33 -1.47 -16.03
N ILE A 329 -8.71 -2.58 -15.42
CA ILE A 329 -8.89 -2.71 -13.97
C ILE A 329 -7.81 -3.64 -13.47
N ASP A 330 -6.97 -3.16 -12.55
CA ASP A 330 -5.97 -4.01 -11.90
C ASP A 330 -6.65 -4.97 -10.93
N GLY A 331 -6.07 -6.15 -10.67
CA GLY A 331 -6.69 -7.15 -9.80
C GLY A 331 -5.72 -8.15 -9.20
N LYS A 332 -6.22 -9.01 -8.30
CA LYS A 332 -5.43 -10.03 -7.58
C LYS A 332 -4.21 -9.47 -6.82
N GLN A 333 -4.31 -8.22 -6.37
CA GLN A 333 -3.26 -7.55 -5.60
C GLN A 333 -3.88 -6.88 -4.37
N THR A 334 -3.10 -6.70 -3.30
CA THR A 334 -3.58 -6.06 -2.05
C THR A 334 -4.26 -4.71 -2.33
N ASN A 335 -3.71 -3.96 -3.29
CA ASN A 335 -4.16 -2.61 -3.62
C ASN A 335 -5.34 -2.55 -4.62
N SER A 336 -5.76 -3.69 -5.16
CA SER A 336 -6.93 -3.82 -6.06
C SER A 336 -7.39 -5.27 -6.16
N ARG A 337 -8.62 -5.56 -5.75
CA ARG A 337 -9.22 -6.89 -5.91
C ARG A 337 -9.62 -7.18 -7.36
N GLY A 338 -9.81 -6.13 -8.16
CA GLY A 338 -10.39 -6.20 -9.50
C GLY A 338 -11.91 -6.06 -9.50
N MET A 339 -12.54 -6.44 -10.61
CA MET A 339 -14.00 -6.44 -10.76
C MET A 339 -14.49 -7.77 -11.33
N ASP A 340 -15.68 -8.19 -10.90
CA ASP A 340 -16.45 -9.18 -11.66
C ASP A 340 -17.10 -8.53 -12.90
N LEU A 341 -17.76 -9.32 -13.76
CA LEU A 341 -18.35 -8.78 -14.99
C LEU A 341 -19.61 -7.94 -14.75
N ASN A 342 -20.34 -8.16 -13.65
CA ASN A 342 -21.52 -7.36 -13.29
C ASN A 342 -21.07 -5.95 -12.84
N GLU A 343 -20.06 -5.89 -11.98
CA GLU A 343 -19.40 -4.67 -11.53
C GLU A 343 -18.79 -3.90 -12.69
N LEU A 344 -18.08 -4.60 -13.58
CA LEU A 344 -17.49 -4.00 -14.77
C LEU A 344 -18.58 -3.47 -15.73
N GLY A 345 -19.68 -4.19 -15.93
CA GLY A 345 -20.79 -3.71 -16.75
C GLY A 345 -21.48 -2.47 -16.16
N ALA A 346 -21.70 -2.45 -14.85
CA ALA A 346 -22.20 -1.26 -14.15
C ALA A 346 -21.21 -0.08 -14.24
N PHE A 347 -19.91 -0.35 -14.11
CA PHE A 347 -18.85 0.64 -14.26
C PHE A 347 -18.83 1.24 -15.68
N MET A 348 -18.84 0.41 -16.72
CA MET A 348 -18.87 0.84 -18.12
C MET A 348 -20.12 1.68 -18.43
N LYS A 349 -21.29 1.28 -17.92
CA LYS A 349 -22.51 2.08 -18.02
C LYS A 349 -22.36 3.42 -17.29
N GLY A 350 -21.74 3.44 -16.11
CA GLY A 350 -21.47 4.65 -15.33
C GLY A 350 -20.55 5.64 -16.04
N LEU A 351 -19.60 5.16 -16.85
CA LEU A 351 -18.76 5.99 -17.73
C LEU A 351 -19.54 6.61 -18.91
N GLY A 352 -20.71 6.07 -19.25
CA GLY A 352 -21.54 6.50 -20.38
C GLY A 352 -21.60 5.53 -21.56
N ALA A 353 -21.01 4.34 -21.44
CA ALA A 353 -21.11 3.32 -22.49
C ALA A 353 -22.54 2.75 -22.57
N VAL A 354 -23.13 2.76 -23.76
CA VAL A 354 -24.40 2.06 -24.01
C VAL A 354 -24.20 0.65 -24.56
N ASN A 355 -23.03 0.39 -25.14
CA ASN A 355 -22.59 -0.93 -25.56
C ASN A 355 -21.17 -1.14 -25.03
N ALA A 356 -20.90 -2.28 -24.41
CA ALA A 356 -19.57 -2.60 -23.91
C ALA A 356 -19.30 -4.10 -23.96
N LEU A 357 -18.04 -4.46 -24.19
CA LEU A 357 -17.55 -5.83 -24.32
C LEU A 357 -16.39 -6.05 -23.34
N ASN A 358 -16.39 -7.21 -22.70
CA ASN A 358 -15.24 -7.70 -21.96
C ASN A 358 -14.18 -8.25 -22.92
N MET A 359 -12.93 -7.86 -22.71
CA MET A 359 -11.75 -8.34 -23.45
C MET A 359 -11.04 -9.43 -22.62
N ASP A 360 -9.89 -9.93 -23.10
CA ASP A 360 -9.08 -10.83 -22.26
C ASP A 360 -8.60 -10.10 -20.99
N GLY A 361 -8.54 -10.83 -19.87
CA GLY A 361 -8.35 -10.27 -18.53
C GLY A 361 -7.26 -10.97 -17.73
N GLY A 362 -7.31 -10.85 -16.40
CA GLY A 362 -6.29 -11.43 -15.52
C GLY A 362 -4.90 -10.87 -15.81
N GLY A 363 -3.89 -11.73 -15.91
CA GLY A 363 -2.52 -11.30 -16.19
C GLY A 363 -2.32 -10.68 -17.57
N SER A 364 -3.28 -10.84 -18.49
CA SER A 364 -3.27 -10.18 -19.80
C SER A 364 -3.68 -8.71 -19.73
N THR A 365 -4.34 -8.26 -18.64
CA THR A 365 -4.80 -6.88 -18.51
C THR A 365 -3.63 -5.91 -18.48
N THR A 366 -3.53 -5.14 -19.56
CA THR A 366 -2.48 -4.15 -19.76
C THR A 366 -3.06 -2.91 -20.44
N MET A 367 -2.67 -1.73 -19.94
CA MET A 367 -2.82 -0.46 -20.62
C MET A 367 -1.46 0.22 -20.70
N ALA A 368 -1.12 0.68 -21.90
CA ALA A 368 0.08 1.45 -22.19
C ALA A 368 -0.30 2.83 -22.74
N ALA A 369 0.43 3.88 -22.37
CA ALA A 369 0.24 5.23 -22.90
C ALA A 369 1.56 6.01 -22.90
N ARG A 370 1.73 6.89 -23.88
CA ARG A 370 2.79 7.89 -23.93
C ARG A 370 2.26 9.18 -23.33
N LEU A 371 2.75 9.53 -22.15
CA LEU A 371 2.31 10.77 -21.49
C LEU A 371 2.93 12.00 -22.20
N PRO A 372 2.36 13.20 -22.02
CA PRO A 372 2.84 14.40 -22.71
C PRO A 372 4.34 14.65 -22.56
N GLY A 373 5.02 14.81 -23.70
CA GLY A 373 6.45 15.08 -23.77
C GLY A 373 7.35 13.87 -23.52
N GLU A 374 6.81 12.67 -23.31
CA GLU A 374 7.59 11.44 -23.21
C GLU A 374 7.90 10.84 -24.59
N GLY A 375 9.06 10.19 -24.70
CA GLY A 375 9.54 9.56 -25.94
C GLY A 375 8.86 8.24 -26.30
N ALA A 376 8.49 7.47 -25.29
CA ALA A 376 8.06 6.09 -25.44
C ALA A 376 6.68 5.87 -24.81
N THR A 377 5.95 4.86 -25.32
CA THR A 377 4.69 4.41 -24.74
C THR A 377 5.00 3.44 -23.59
N GLY A 378 4.68 3.85 -22.36
CA GLY A 378 4.97 3.07 -21.15
C GLY A 378 3.73 2.42 -20.55
N LEU A 379 3.94 1.49 -19.62
CA LEU A 379 2.87 0.87 -18.83
C LEU A 379 2.22 1.92 -17.91
N VAL A 380 0.89 1.91 -17.78
CA VAL A 380 0.16 2.83 -16.87
C VAL A 380 -0.71 2.11 -15.84
N ASN A 381 -0.71 0.78 -15.86
CA ASN A 381 -1.43 -0.09 -14.93
C ASN A 381 -0.49 -1.05 -14.19
N SER A 382 -1.02 -1.86 -13.27
CA SER A 382 -0.26 -2.84 -12.49
C SER A 382 -0.69 -4.27 -12.87
N PRO A 383 0.07 -4.98 -13.73
CA PRO A 383 -0.24 -6.34 -14.16
C PRO A 383 -0.31 -7.33 -13.00
N SER A 384 -1.33 -8.18 -12.98
CA SER A 384 -1.58 -9.09 -11.85
C SER A 384 -0.61 -10.26 -11.72
N ASP A 385 0.21 -10.52 -12.75
CA ASP A 385 1.27 -11.54 -12.70
C ASP A 385 2.56 -11.00 -12.07
N GLY A 386 2.57 -9.74 -11.59
CA GLY A 386 3.75 -9.04 -11.10
C GLY A 386 4.66 -8.49 -12.21
N SER A 387 4.39 -8.87 -13.46
CA SER A 387 5.04 -8.34 -14.66
C SER A 387 4.07 -8.36 -15.84
N GLU A 388 4.34 -7.54 -16.86
CA GLU A 388 3.53 -7.51 -18.07
C GLU A 388 3.62 -8.83 -18.84
N ARG A 389 2.46 -9.49 -19.01
CA ARG A 389 2.32 -10.74 -19.76
C ARG A 389 2.45 -10.48 -21.26
N GLN A 390 3.06 -11.44 -21.97
CA GLN A 390 3.03 -11.47 -23.43
C GLN A 390 1.65 -11.92 -23.91
N VAL A 391 1.02 -11.13 -24.78
CA VAL A 391 -0.32 -11.40 -25.33
C VAL A 391 -0.25 -11.48 -26.86
N ALA A 392 -1.27 -12.08 -27.48
CA ALA A 392 -1.30 -12.29 -28.93
C ALA A 392 -1.55 -10.99 -29.71
N ASN A 393 -2.48 -10.15 -29.25
CA ASN A 393 -2.84 -8.91 -29.91
C ASN A 393 -3.38 -7.84 -28.96
N GLY A 394 -3.67 -6.66 -29.52
CA GLY A 394 -4.21 -5.51 -28.81
C GLY A 394 -4.95 -4.54 -29.71
N ILE A 395 -5.44 -3.48 -29.07
CA ILE A 395 -6.01 -2.30 -29.74
C ILE A 395 -5.05 -1.14 -29.52
N GLY A 396 -4.55 -0.56 -30.61
CA GLY A 396 -3.67 0.61 -30.60
C GLY A 396 -4.42 1.89 -30.98
N LEU A 397 -4.08 2.99 -30.31
CA LEU A 397 -4.49 4.35 -30.65
C LEU A 397 -3.30 5.12 -31.22
N PHE A 398 -3.52 5.78 -32.34
CA PHE A 398 -2.50 6.45 -33.13
C PHE A 398 -2.89 7.92 -33.32
N ALA A 399 -2.00 8.82 -32.92
CA ALA A 399 -2.13 10.23 -33.25
C ALA A 399 -1.42 10.51 -34.58
N ALA A 400 -2.01 11.41 -35.39
CA ALA A 400 -1.33 11.98 -36.53
C ALA A 400 -0.03 12.67 -36.08
N PRO A 401 1.02 12.70 -36.93
CA PRO A 401 2.23 13.46 -36.64
C PRO A 401 1.87 14.91 -36.29
N GLY A 402 2.40 15.39 -35.16
CA GLY A 402 2.25 16.79 -34.78
C GLY A 402 3.20 17.68 -35.57
N SER A 403 3.08 18.99 -35.37
CA SER A 403 3.88 20.00 -36.06
C SER A 403 5.37 19.96 -35.71
N GLY A 404 5.77 19.22 -34.67
CA GLY A 404 7.13 19.26 -34.11
C GLY A 404 7.49 20.62 -33.50
N SER A 405 6.52 21.53 -33.39
CA SER A 405 6.69 22.86 -32.83
C SER A 405 6.24 22.88 -31.38
N LEU A 406 7.07 23.46 -30.51
CA LEU A 406 6.77 23.60 -29.09
C LEU A 406 5.41 24.28 -28.84
N ARG A 407 4.52 23.59 -28.12
CA ARG A 407 3.20 24.09 -27.70
C ARG A 407 3.01 24.16 -26.19
N GLY A 408 3.63 23.25 -25.43
CA GLY A 408 3.48 23.22 -23.98
C GLY A 408 4.58 22.43 -23.31
N PHE A 409 4.55 22.44 -21.99
CA PHE A 409 5.40 21.60 -21.15
C PHE A 409 4.54 20.83 -20.16
N ARG A 410 4.89 19.56 -19.94
CA ARG A 410 4.53 18.87 -18.70
C ARG A 410 5.64 19.11 -17.69
N VAL A 411 5.32 19.72 -16.56
CA VAL A 411 6.29 20.06 -15.51
C VAL A 411 6.06 19.17 -14.30
N LEU A 412 7.13 18.60 -13.77
CA LEU A 412 7.09 17.69 -12.62
C LEU A 412 8.42 17.69 -11.86
N PRO A 413 8.43 17.31 -10.57
CA PRO A 413 9.65 16.93 -9.86
C PRO A 413 10.46 15.87 -10.62
N ALA A 414 11.78 16.01 -10.62
CA ALA A 414 12.70 14.98 -11.09
C ALA A 414 12.79 13.81 -10.11
N LEU A 415 12.57 14.09 -8.81
CA LEU A 415 12.60 13.11 -7.75
C LEU A 415 11.41 12.17 -7.85
N THR A 416 11.68 10.87 -7.78
CA THR A 416 10.67 9.80 -7.83
C THR A 416 10.46 9.21 -6.44
N ALA A 417 9.89 10.02 -5.53
CA ALA A 417 9.53 9.63 -4.17
C ALA A 417 8.19 10.25 -3.74
N ASP A 418 7.55 9.68 -2.73
CA ASP A 418 6.38 10.27 -2.08
C ASP A 418 6.73 11.66 -1.55
N ASP A 419 5.77 12.58 -1.53
CA ASP A 419 5.91 14.01 -1.22
C ASP A 419 6.97 14.79 -2.02
N SER A 420 7.34 14.35 -3.25
CA SER A 420 8.33 15.07 -4.07
C SER A 420 7.91 16.48 -4.52
N ASP A 421 6.64 16.83 -4.39
CA ASP A 421 6.10 18.17 -4.53
C ASP A 421 6.36 19.07 -3.30
N LYS A 422 6.80 18.51 -2.16
CA LYS A 422 7.19 19.25 -0.96
C LYS A 422 8.70 19.54 -0.94
N VAL A 423 9.11 20.67 -0.36
CA VAL A 423 10.52 21.07 -0.16
C VAL A 423 10.70 21.91 1.11
N PHE A 424 11.88 21.82 1.75
CA PHE A 424 12.20 22.63 2.92
C PHE A 424 12.89 23.96 2.57
N PRO A 425 12.74 25.02 3.39
CA PRO A 425 13.50 26.26 3.23
C PRO A 425 15.02 26.00 3.19
N GLY A 426 15.68 26.53 2.17
CA GLY A 426 17.11 26.37 1.93
C GLY A 426 17.52 25.05 1.26
N LEU A 427 16.60 24.10 1.07
CA LEU A 427 16.84 22.86 0.32
C LEU A 427 16.30 22.97 -1.12
N ARG A 428 16.76 22.05 -1.97
CA ARG A 428 16.56 22.06 -3.41
C ARG A 428 15.60 20.96 -3.85
N ARG A 429 14.82 21.30 -4.88
CA ARG A 429 14.00 20.41 -5.67
C ARG A 429 14.29 20.65 -7.15
N THR A 430 14.79 19.64 -7.83
CA THR A 430 14.96 19.65 -9.27
C THR A 430 13.61 19.35 -9.94
N VAL A 431 13.19 20.23 -10.84
CA VAL A 431 11.99 20.07 -11.68
C VAL A 431 12.39 19.92 -13.15
N ARG A 432 11.57 19.21 -13.92
CA ARG A 432 11.80 18.95 -15.34
C ARG A 432 10.61 19.44 -16.15
N ALA A 433 10.89 20.04 -17.30
CA ALA A 433 9.88 20.45 -18.29
C ALA A 433 9.97 19.55 -19.52
N LEU A 434 9.03 18.63 -19.67
CA LEU A 434 8.90 17.77 -20.84
C LEU A 434 8.12 18.52 -21.92
N ALA A 435 8.85 18.98 -22.93
CA ALA A 435 8.31 19.75 -24.04
C ALA A 435 7.47 18.90 -24.99
N HIS A 436 6.34 19.44 -25.43
CA HIS A 436 5.47 18.77 -26.38
C HIS A 436 4.82 19.71 -27.39
N ASP A 437 4.37 19.16 -28.52
CA ASP A 437 3.57 19.88 -29.53
C ASP A 437 2.05 19.76 -29.28
N GLU A 438 1.23 20.15 -30.25
CA GLU A 438 -0.24 20.10 -30.13
C GLU A 438 -0.82 18.69 -30.13
N THR A 439 -0.03 17.67 -30.46
CA THR A 439 -0.41 16.26 -30.33
C THR A 439 0.15 15.62 -29.07
N TYR A 440 0.77 16.42 -28.20
CA TYR A 440 1.49 16.01 -27.00
C TYR A 440 2.72 15.12 -27.27
N ALA A 441 3.13 15.02 -28.54
CA ALA A 441 4.37 14.34 -28.91
C ALA A 441 5.58 15.13 -28.41
N PRO A 442 6.68 14.45 -28.03
CA PRO A 442 7.89 15.09 -27.53
C PRO A 442 8.54 15.94 -28.61
N VAL A 443 8.99 17.14 -28.25
CA VAL A 443 9.75 18.04 -29.12
C VAL A 443 10.95 18.63 -28.40
N PRO A 444 11.98 19.13 -29.11
CA PRO A 444 13.05 19.88 -28.47
C PRO A 444 12.50 21.07 -27.68
N SER A 445 12.86 21.17 -26.40
CA SER A 445 12.41 22.24 -25.50
C SER A 445 12.94 23.62 -25.88
N GLY A 446 14.10 23.69 -26.54
CA GLY A 446 14.81 24.93 -26.80
C GLY A 446 15.23 25.61 -25.50
N ARG A 447 15.25 26.95 -25.49
CA ARG A 447 15.52 27.72 -24.27
C ARG A 447 14.25 27.78 -23.41
N VAL A 448 14.32 27.22 -22.20
CA VAL A 448 13.25 27.29 -21.20
C VAL A 448 13.53 28.41 -20.21
N HIS A 449 12.54 29.24 -19.95
CA HIS A 449 12.53 30.30 -18.96
C HIS A 449 11.69 29.85 -17.77
N TRP A 450 12.32 29.82 -16.60
CA TRP A 450 11.68 29.38 -15.37
C TRP A 450 11.42 30.55 -14.44
N HIS A 451 10.29 30.52 -13.75
CA HIS A 451 9.94 31.48 -12.69
C HIS A 451 8.90 30.84 -11.77
N GLU A 452 8.78 31.39 -10.57
CA GLU A 452 7.60 31.18 -9.73
C GLU A 452 6.46 32.11 -10.19
N GLU A 453 5.22 31.65 -10.01
CA GLU A 453 4.05 32.50 -10.08
C GLU A 453 3.90 33.30 -8.79
N ARG A 454 3.96 34.64 -8.87
CA ARG A 454 3.95 35.53 -7.71
C ARG A 454 2.57 36.15 -7.48
N HIS A 455 2.13 36.18 -6.23
CA HIS A 455 0.95 36.91 -5.77
C HIS A 455 1.30 38.01 -4.75
N GLY A 456 2.34 38.80 -5.04
CA GLY A 456 2.85 39.86 -4.14
C GLY A 456 3.77 39.35 -3.03
N GLY A 457 4.57 40.25 -2.43
CA GLY A 457 5.56 39.91 -1.38
C GLY A 457 6.89 39.34 -1.91
N ASP A 458 7.71 38.84 -0.99
CA ASP A 458 8.94 38.08 -1.30
C ASP A 458 8.57 36.70 -1.86
N GLY A 459 9.39 36.18 -2.78
CA GLY A 459 9.16 34.90 -3.46
C GLY A 459 9.25 33.70 -2.52
N ARG A 460 8.32 32.74 -2.61
CA ARG A 460 8.35 31.52 -1.79
C ARG A 460 9.48 30.59 -2.19
N VAL A 461 9.91 30.65 -3.45
CA VAL A 461 11.04 29.89 -3.97
C VAL A 461 11.98 30.76 -4.80
N SER A 462 13.24 30.36 -4.92
CA SER A 462 14.09 30.81 -6.03
C SER A 462 14.21 29.71 -7.06
N VAL A 463 14.20 30.07 -8.34
CA VAL A 463 14.26 29.11 -9.44
C VAL A 463 15.49 29.40 -10.30
N ASP A 464 16.43 28.47 -10.29
CA ASP A 464 17.68 28.56 -11.05
C ASP A 464 17.61 27.57 -12.22
N ALA A 465 17.55 28.10 -13.44
CA ALA A 465 17.48 27.28 -14.65
C ALA A 465 18.81 26.54 -14.89
N GLU A 466 18.73 25.24 -15.19
CA GLU A 466 19.87 24.44 -15.62
C GLU A 466 19.90 24.24 -17.15
N ARG A 467 20.81 23.39 -17.63
CA ARG A 467 20.83 22.94 -19.03
C ARG A 467 19.74 21.89 -19.23
N ASP A 468 19.27 21.73 -20.47
CA ASP A 468 18.41 20.60 -20.89
C ASP A 468 16.94 20.59 -20.36
N GLY A 469 16.38 21.76 -20.06
CA GLY A 469 14.96 21.88 -19.70
C GLY A 469 14.63 21.47 -18.27
N THR A 470 15.62 21.51 -17.38
CA THR A 470 15.46 21.36 -15.93
C THR A 470 15.68 22.69 -15.22
N ALA A 471 15.19 22.79 -13.98
CA ALA A 471 15.49 23.88 -13.07
C ALA A 471 15.62 23.37 -11.65
N VAL A 472 16.47 24.02 -10.87
CA VAL A 472 16.61 23.80 -9.43
C VAL A 472 15.77 24.84 -8.72
N VAL A 473 14.76 24.38 -7.99
CA VAL A 473 13.90 25.20 -7.14
C VAL A 473 14.43 25.13 -5.71
N THR A 474 14.71 26.26 -5.08
CA THR A 474 15.12 26.33 -3.67
C THR A 474 14.02 26.93 -2.83
N GLY A 475 13.59 26.23 -1.77
CA GLY A 475 12.61 26.74 -0.81
C GLY A 475 13.09 28.01 -0.09
N ARG A 476 12.21 29.00 0.10
CA ARG A 476 12.52 30.26 0.83
C ARG A 476 11.57 30.50 1.98
N HIS A 477 10.28 30.56 1.68
CA HIS A 477 9.21 30.81 2.65
C HIS A 477 8.16 29.72 2.50
N SER A 478 7.62 29.25 3.62
CA SER A 478 6.57 28.24 3.71
C SER A 478 5.36 28.56 2.83
N GLY A 479 4.54 27.56 2.49
CA GLY A 479 3.31 27.69 1.71
C GLY A 479 3.42 27.15 0.28
N THR A 480 2.28 27.10 -0.40
CA THR A 480 2.18 26.59 -1.77
C THR A 480 2.62 27.63 -2.81
N VAL A 481 3.24 27.16 -3.89
CA VAL A 481 3.71 27.99 -5.01
C VAL A 481 3.65 27.20 -6.32
N ARG A 482 3.29 27.88 -7.41
CA ARG A 482 3.38 27.32 -8.76
C ARG A 482 4.71 27.67 -9.40
N VAL A 483 5.43 26.65 -9.88
CA VAL A 483 6.65 26.81 -10.67
C VAL A 483 6.28 26.67 -12.14
N VAL A 484 6.68 27.66 -12.94
CA VAL A 484 6.25 27.85 -14.32
C VAL A 484 7.44 27.73 -15.27
N ALA A 485 7.33 26.83 -16.24
CA ALA A 485 8.25 26.71 -17.37
C ALA A 485 7.64 27.39 -18.61
N LYS A 486 8.36 28.34 -19.22
CA LYS A 486 7.95 29.04 -20.46
C LYS A 486 8.97 28.82 -21.57
N GLY A 487 8.51 28.70 -22.81
CA GLY A 487 9.37 28.51 -23.98
C GLY A 487 8.71 28.97 -25.27
N GLY A 488 9.52 29.36 -26.25
CA GLY A 488 9.02 29.91 -27.51
C GLY A 488 8.14 31.15 -27.32
N HIS A 489 7.16 31.36 -28.21
CA HIS A 489 6.29 32.54 -28.15
C HIS A 489 5.12 32.41 -27.16
N ARG A 490 4.67 31.19 -26.82
CA ARG A 490 3.45 30.94 -26.03
C ARG A 490 3.41 29.62 -25.24
N ALA A 491 4.46 28.78 -25.27
CA ALA A 491 4.39 27.49 -24.60
C ALA A 491 4.65 27.64 -23.11
N GLU A 492 3.80 27.00 -22.30
CA GLU A 492 3.86 27.06 -20.85
C GLU A 492 3.50 25.69 -20.24
N GLY A 493 4.04 25.42 -19.07
CA GLY A 493 3.62 24.33 -18.20
C GLY A 493 3.92 24.69 -16.74
N THR A 494 3.18 24.10 -15.80
CA THR A 494 3.32 24.41 -14.38
C THR A 494 3.29 23.15 -13.53
N THR A 495 3.97 23.20 -12.39
CA THR A 495 3.82 22.24 -11.28
C THR A 495 3.60 23.03 -9.99
N GLU A 496 2.79 22.51 -9.08
CA GLU A 496 2.65 23.08 -7.74
C GLU A 496 3.71 22.44 -6.84
N LEU A 497 4.33 23.25 -5.98
CA LEU A 497 5.21 22.80 -4.91
C LEU A 497 4.76 23.42 -3.59
N THR A 498 4.97 22.69 -2.51
CA THR A 498 4.72 23.16 -1.14
C THR A 498 6.05 23.36 -0.42
N VAL A 499 6.32 24.58 0.03
CA VAL A 499 7.45 24.85 0.91
C VAL A 499 6.99 24.63 2.36
N LEU A 500 7.67 23.77 3.10
CA LEU A 500 7.33 23.45 4.49
C LEU A 500 7.98 24.45 5.48
N ALA A 501 7.73 24.28 6.78
CA ALA A 501 8.53 24.91 7.83
C ALA A 501 9.95 24.33 7.87
N PRO A 502 10.95 24.99 8.48
CA PRO A 502 12.31 24.48 8.55
C PRO A 502 12.39 23.05 9.12
N ALA A 503 13.12 22.17 8.43
CA ALA A 503 13.38 20.82 8.92
C ALA A 503 14.17 20.87 10.24
N VAL A 504 13.73 20.05 11.20
CA VAL A 504 14.36 19.89 12.52
C VAL A 504 15.07 18.55 12.66
N ARG A 505 14.71 17.56 11.83
CA ARG A 505 15.38 16.25 11.77
C ARG A 505 15.36 15.68 10.36
N ILE A 506 16.22 14.69 10.12
CA ILE A 506 16.25 13.86 8.92
C ILE A 506 16.21 12.38 9.30
N ALA A 507 15.69 11.53 8.42
CA ALA A 507 15.73 10.09 8.56
C ALA A 507 15.98 9.42 7.19
N PRO A 508 16.75 8.33 7.14
CA PRO A 508 16.89 7.54 5.92
C PRO A 508 15.64 6.68 5.67
N SER A 509 15.46 6.20 4.44
CA SER A 509 14.41 5.22 4.10
C SER A 509 14.56 3.88 4.84
N THR A 510 15.79 3.55 5.24
CA THR A 510 16.10 2.38 6.06
C THR A 510 17.31 2.67 6.95
N GLN A 511 17.32 2.06 8.15
CA GLN A 511 18.47 2.12 9.06
C GLN A 511 19.59 1.16 8.67
N VAL A 512 19.24 0.09 7.94
CA VAL A 512 20.17 -0.93 7.48
C VAL A 512 19.95 -1.16 5.99
N VAL A 513 21.01 -1.01 5.20
CA VAL A 513 21.06 -1.47 3.82
C VAL A 513 21.76 -2.81 3.82
N ALA A 514 20.98 -3.88 3.63
CA ALA A 514 21.49 -5.23 3.51
C ALA A 514 21.64 -5.59 2.02
N LEU A 515 22.85 -5.94 1.62
CA LEU A 515 23.18 -6.42 0.28
C LEU A 515 23.64 -7.87 0.40
N ASP A 516 23.02 -8.76 -0.37
CA ASP A 516 23.34 -10.20 -0.32
C ASP A 516 24.75 -10.48 -0.86
N THR A 517 25.20 -9.67 -1.83
CA THR A 517 26.51 -9.78 -2.48
C THR A 517 27.12 -8.41 -2.82
N ALA A 518 28.40 -8.40 -3.16
CA ALA A 518 29.13 -7.23 -3.64
C ALA A 518 28.65 -6.69 -5.00
N GLU A 519 27.80 -7.41 -5.74
CA GLU A 519 27.22 -6.93 -7.00
C GLU A 519 25.83 -6.32 -6.82
N ASP A 520 25.20 -6.56 -5.67
CA ASP A 520 23.86 -6.08 -5.39
C ASP A 520 23.82 -4.57 -5.15
N THR A 521 22.66 -4.00 -5.48
CA THR A 521 22.38 -2.59 -5.27
C THR A 521 21.10 -2.39 -4.48
N ALA A 522 21.06 -1.32 -3.70
CA ALA A 522 19.88 -0.88 -2.99
C ALA A 522 19.65 0.62 -3.19
N ARG A 523 18.38 1.02 -3.24
CA ARG A 523 18.00 2.43 -3.28
C ARG A 523 17.94 2.99 -1.86
N LEU A 524 18.52 4.17 -1.66
CA LEU A 524 18.47 4.90 -0.39
C LEU A 524 17.92 6.32 -0.63
N THR A 525 16.88 6.68 0.12
CA THR A 525 16.34 8.05 0.17
C THR A 525 16.50 8.64 1.56
N VAL A 526 16.44 9.96 1.66
CA VAL A 526 16.47 10.70 2.93
C VAL A 526 15.23 11.57 2.98
N SER A 527 14.50 11.54 4.09
CA SER A 527 13.37 12.43 4.33
C SER A 527 13.71 13.41 5.44
N GLY A 528 13.35 14.67 5.26
CA GLY A 528 13.35 15.68 6.32
C GLY A 528 11.99 15.76 6.98
N TYR A 529 11.96 16.26 8.21
CA TYR A 529 10.74 16.50 8.96
C TYR A 529 10.84 17.84 9.68
N ASP A 530 9.77 18.64 9.62
CA ASP A 530 9.66 19.84 10.44
C ASP A 530 9.12 19.53 11.85
N ALA A 531 8.91 20.58 12.65
CA ALA A 531 8.43 20.46 14.03
C ALA A 531 6.97 19.99 14.17
N LEU A 532 6.20 19.95 13.07
CA LEU A 532 4.83 19.45 13.00
C LEU A 532 4.76 18.03 12.44
N GLY A 533 5.90 17.46 12.06
CA GLY A 533 5.99 16.16 11.42
C GLY A 533 5.59 16.17 9.94
N ASN A 534 5.44 17.35 9.30
CA ASN A 534 5.35 17.39 7.83
C ASN A 534 6.67 16.85 7.27
N SER A 535 6.59 15.94 6.31
CA SER A 535 7.76 15.36 5.66
C SER A 535 7.93 15.83 4.22
N ALA A 536 9.19 15.89 3.78
CA ALA A 536 9.52 15.96 2.37
C ALA A 536 10.79 15.16 2.12
N PRO A 537 10.91 14.46 0.98
CA PRO A 537 12.13 13.79 0.61
C PRO A 537 13.21 14.83 0.25
N ILE A 538 14.44 14.60 0.66
CA ILE A 538 15.59 15.46 0.43
C ILE A 538 16.38 14.91 -0.75
N GLU A 539 16.68 15.75 -1.73
CA GLU A 539 17.48 15.33 -2.88
C GLU A 539 18.91 14.94 -2.46
N ALA A 540 19.43 13.89 -3.09
CA ALA A 540 20.81 13.44 -2.89
C ALA A 540 21.86 14.53 -3.14
N SER A 541 21.50 15.58 -3.89
CA SER A 541 22.34 16.76 -4.13
C SER A 541 22.57 17.59 -2.86
N ASP A 542 21.63 17.61 -1.91
CA ASP A 542 21.67 18.34 -0.63
C ASP A 542 22.27 17.52 0.52
N VAL A 543 22.43 16.21 0.32
CA VAL A 543 22.99 15.32 1.32
C VAL A 543 24.50 15.17 1.10
N LYS A 544 25.26 15.44 2.16
CA LYS A 544 26.68 15.08 2.27
C LYS A 544 26.80 13.71 2.92
N VAL A 545 27.62 12.83 2.34
CA VAL A 545 27.84 11.48 2.87
C VAL A 545 29.30 11.30 3.24
N SER A 546 29.55 10.62 4.36
CA SER A 546 30.88 10.18 4.79
C SER A 546 30.80 8.77 5.37
N GLY A 547 31.90 8.01 5.28
CA GLY A 547 31.95 6.58 5.64
C GLY A 547 31.62 5.68 4.46
N GLY A 548 31.79 4.36 4.63
CA GLY A 548 31.56 3.36 3.57
C GLY A 548 32.77 3.04 2.70
N ASP A 549 33.91 3.71 2.90
CA ASP A 549 35.11 3.56 2.07
C ASP A 549 35.58 2.11 1.98
N GLY A 550 35.67 1.59 0.74
CA GLY A 550 36.10 0.21 0.47
C GLY A 550 35.04 -0.87 0.73
N VAL A 551 33.85 -0.51 1.24
CA VAL A 551 32.75 -1.44 1.51
C VAL A 551 31.59 -1.23 0.54
N VAL A 552 31.22 0.02 0.28
CA VAL A 552 30.15 0.37 -0.67
C VAL A 552 30.51 1.57 -1.54
N ALA A 553 29.96 1.59 -2.74
CA ALA A 553 29.91 2.77 -3.59
C ALA A 553 28.52 3.40 -3.49
N LEU A 554 28.49 4.74 -3.35
CA LEU A 554 27.25 5.49 -3.29
C LEU A 554 27.15 6.44 -4.48
N ASP A 555 26.30 6.09 -5.45
CA ASP A 555 26.10 6.86 -6.66
C ASP A 555 24.83 7.71 -6.53
N ARG A 556 24.89 8.97 -7.00
CA ARG A 556 23.70 9.81 -7.11
C ARG A 556 22.94 9.41 -8.38
N ALA A 557 21.73 8.90 -8.22
CA ALA A 557 20.87 8.55 -9.33
C ALA A 557 20.29 9.82 -10.00
N THR A 558 19.96 9.70 -11.29
CA THR A 558 19.38 10.82 -12.06
C THR A 558 18.01 11.24 -11.54
N ASP A 559 17.32 10.34 -10.86
CA ASP A 559 16.05 10.58 -10.17
C ASP A 559 16.23 11.28 -8.82
N GLY A 560 17.41 11.81 -8.48
CA GLY A 560 17.63 12.55 -7.23
C GLY A 560 17.78 11.68 -5.98
N THR A 561 17.82 10.34 -6.10
CA THR A 561 18.07 9.40 -4.99
C THR A 561 19.53 8.90 -4.94
N PHE A 562 19.85 8.05 -3.97
CA PHE A 562 21.12 7.33 -3.93
C PHE A 562 20.94 5.86 -4.34
N THR A 563 21.91 5.36 -5.11
CA THR A 563 22.13 3.92 -5.34
C THR A 563 23.34 3.48 -4.51
N VAL A 564 23.11 2.60 -3.55
CA VAL A 564 24.15 1.94 -2.74
C VAL A 564 24.53 0.64 -3.46
N ARG A 565 25.81 0.45 -3.79
CA ARG A 565 26.33 -0.79 -4.39
C ARG A 565 27.39 -1.41 -3.48
N GLY A 566 27.34 -2.73 -3.31
CA GLY A 566 28.38 -3.47 -2.58
C GLY A 566 29.75 -3.36 -3.26
N LEU A 567 30.84 -3.52 -2.51
CA LEU A 567 32.20 -3.61 -3.07
C LEU A 567 32.97 -4.83 -2.56
N ALA A 568 32.60 -5.38 -1.40
CA ALA A 568 33.28 -6.52 -0.79
C ALA A 568 32.31 -7.35 0.07
N ASP A 569 32.18 -8.64 -0.22
CA ASP A 569 31.43 -9.59 0.61
C ASP A 569 32.08 -9.73 1.99
N GLY A 570 31.25 -9.96 3.02
CA GLY A 570 31.71 -10.12 4.39
C GLY A 570 32.08 -8.81 5.09
N ALA A 571 31.81 -7.66 4.48
CA ALA A 571 32.15 -6.35 5.02
C ALA A 571 30.91 -5.56 5.49
N SER A 572 31.13 -4.63 6.42
CA SER A 572 30.13 -3.70 6.91
C SER A 572 30.69 -2.30 7.07
N ALA A 573 29.84 -1.30 7.01
CA ALA A 573 30.20 0.10 7.25
C ALA A 573 29.01 0.90 7.76
N THR A 574 29.30 2.10 8.28
CA THR A 574 28.29 3.10 8.62
C THR A 574 28.43 4.29 7.68
N LEU A 575 27.34 4.65 7.01
CA LEU A 575 27.21 5.87 6.22
C LEU A 575 26.60 6.95 7.09
N ARG A 576 27.30 8.08 7.24
CA ARG A 576 26.76 9.28 7.89
C ARG A 576 26.22 10.23 6.83
N LEU A 577 24.91 10.49 6.89
CA LEU A 577 24.18 11.39 6.01
C LEU A 577 23.99 12.74 6.73
N THR A 578 24.42 13.84 6.10
CA THR A 578 24.37 15.18 6.67
C THR A 578 23.61 16.16 5.78
N VAL A 579 22.62 16.85 6.33
CA VAL A 579 21.86 17.93 5.67
C VAL A 579 21.88 19.17 6.56
N GLY A 580 22.57 20.22 6.11
CA GLY A 580 22.80 21.41 6.94
C GLY A 580 23.55 21.05 8.23
N LYS A 581 22.87 21.14 9.38
CA LYS A 581 23.39 20.75 10.71
C LYS A 581 22.85 19.41 11.21
N MET A 582 21.88 18.83 10.50
CA MET A 582 21.24 17.58 10.89
C MET A 582 22.05 16.40 10.35
N THR A 583 22.13 15.34 11.14
CA THR A 583 22.85 14.12 10.78
C THR A 583 22.00 12.89 11.09
N THR A 584 22.14 11.85 10.28
CA THR A 584 21.61 10.51 10.56
C THR A 584 22.57 9.48 9.99
N ASP A 585 22.61 8.29 10.60
CA ASP A 585 23.53 7.23 10.24
C ASP A 585 22.75 6.03 9.66
N VAL A 586 23.34 5.34 8.69
CA VAL A 586 22.81 4.13 8.06
C VAL A 586 23.88 3.05 8.14
N ALA A 587 23.56 1.90 8.70
CA ALA A 587 24.42 0.73 8.62
C ALA A 587 24.30 0.07 7.25
N VAL A 588 25.40 -0.42 6.72
CA VAL A 588 25.44 -1.18 5.47
C VAL A 588 26.18 -2.47 5.70
N THR A 589 25.60 -3.57 5.24
CA THR A 589 26.21 -4.90 5.33
C THR A 589 26.20 -5.55 3.96
N VAL A 590 27.32 -6.13 3.55
CA VAL A 590 27.48 -6.78 2.24
C VAL A 590 27.88 -8.24 2.47
N GLY A 591 27.09 -9.16 1.95
CA GLY A 591 27.25 -10.59 2.19
C GLY A 591 26.40 -11.10 3.36
N LEU A 592 25.92 -12.34 3.26
CA LEU A 592 25.27 -13.07 4.34
C LEU A 592 25.95 -14.42 4.56
N THR A 593 26.10 -14.83 5.82
CA THR A 593 26.55 -16.18 6.18
C THR A 593 25.40 -16.94 6.84
N GLU A 594 25.08 -18.14 6.32
CA GLU A 594 24.14 -19.04 6.98
C GLU A 594 24.84 -19.83 8.09
N THR A 595 24.30 -19.75 9.31
CA THR A 595 24.80 -20.50 10.49
C THR A 595 23.68 -21.34 11.08
N THR A 596 23.91 -22.64 11.28
CA THR A 596 22.97 -23.53 11.95
C THR A 596 22.93 -23.23 13.44
N PHE A 597 21.73 -23.01 14.00
CA PHE A 597 21.54 -22.86 15.45
C PHE A 597 20.77 -24.04 16.07
N ALA A 598 20.06 -24.82 15.26
CA ALA A 598 19.48 -26.10 15.68
C ALA A 598 19.47 -27.08 14.49
N ASP A 599 20.34 -28.09 14.55
CA ASP A 599 20.41 -29.18 13.56
C ASP A 599 19.38 -30.29 13.83
N LEU A 600 18.66 -30.19 14.95
CA LEU A 600 17.64 -31.13 15.42
C LEU A 600 18.16 -32.57 15.68
N SER A 601 19.47 -32.73 15.86
CA SER A 601 20.06 -34.02 16.28
C SER A 601 19.52 -34.52 17.63
N ASP A 602 18.99 -33.61 18.46
CA ASP A 602 18.35 -33.86 19.75
C ASP A 602 16.81 -33.90 19.69
N ALA A 603 16.20 -34.11 18.51
CA ALA A 603 14.75 -34.05 18.30
C ALA A 603 13.91 -34.84 19.31
N ALA A 604 14.45 -35.90 19.92
CA ALA A 604 13.76 -36.70 20.94
C ALA A 604 13.54 -35.95 22.28
N SER A 605 14.30 -34.89 22.53
CA SER A 605 14.24 -34.05 23.74
C SER A 605 13.30 -32.84 23.60
N TRP A 606 12.78 -32.58 22.40
CA TRP A 606 11.81 -31.51 22.17
C TRP A 606 10.43 -31.92 22.66
N THR A 607 9.68 -30.95 23.20
CA THR A 607 8.37 -31.20 23.82
C THR A 607 7.24 -30.48 23.10
N SER A 608 6.03 -31.03 23.26
CA SER A 608 4.79 -30.47 22.73
C SER A 608 4.17 -29.49 23.74
N ALA A 609 3.76 -28.31 23.26
CA ALA A 609 2.88 -27.40 23.99
C ALA A 609 1.77 -26.92 23.04
N ASN A 610 0.65 -26.44 23.58
CA ASN A 610 -0.47 -25.98 22.76
C ASN A 610 -1.28 -24.88 23.46
N ASP A 611 -1.92 -24.04 22.64
CA ASP A 611 -2.99 -23.16 23.07
C ASP A 611 -4.29 -23.64 22.43
N ARG A 612 -5.22 -24.13 23.26
CA ARG A 612 -6.58 -24.53 22.85
C ARG A 612 -6.62 -25.59 21.71
N ALA A 613 -5.55 -26.37 21.55
CA ALA A 613 -5.40 -27.43 20.54
C ALA A 613 -4.86 -28.73 21.16
N PRO A 614 -5.55 -29.31 22.18
CA PRO A 614 -5.08 -30.53 22.81
C PRO A 614 -5.12 -31.70 21.82
N GLY A 615 -4.10 -32.56 21.86
CA GLY A 615 -4.01 -33.77 21.03
C GLY A 615 -2.90 -33.76 19.98
N GLY A 616 -2.19 -32.64 19.80
CA GLY A 616 -0.99 -32.58 18.98
C GLY A 616 0.27 -33.12 19.66
N SER A 617 1.26 -33.53 18.87
CA SER A 617 2.51 -34.15 19.32
C SER A 617 3.73 -33.56 18.62
N VAL A 618 4.90 -33.74 19.23
CA VAL A 618 6.22 -33.42 18.65
C VAL A 618 7.08 -34.67 18.77
N THR A 619 7.60 -35.17 17.65
CA THR A 619 8.40 -36.41 17.60
C THR A 619 9.54 -36.31 16.58
N PRO A 620 10.65 -37.05 16.76
CA PRO A 620 11.69 -37.17 15.74
C PRO A 620 11.15 -37.67 14.40
N ALA A 621 11.71 -37.18 13.30
CA ALA A 621 11.42 -37.62 11.94
C ALA A 621 12.63 -37.40 11.02
N GLU A 622 12.56 -37.93 9.81
CA GLU A 622 13.53 -37.61 8.74
C GLU A 622 13.20 -36.24 8.14
N GLY A 623 14.22 -35.39 8.05
CA GLY A 623 14.19 -34.03 7.52
C GLY A 623 14.55 -33.95 6.04
N HIS A 624 14.69 -32.72 5.53
CA HIS A 624 15.17 -32.46 4.17
C HIS A 624 16.56 -33.06 3.95
N ASP A 625 16.80 -33.66 2.78
CA ASP A 625 18.05 -34.37 2.42
C ASP A 625 18.53 -35.43 3.43
N GLY A 626 17.61 -36.02 4.21
CA GLY A 626 17.95 -37.05 5.20
C GLY A 626 18.53 -36.50 6.51
N ALA A 627 18.51 -35.17 6.72
CA ALA A 627 18.90 -34.55 7.99
C ALA A 627 17.93 -34.91 9.14
N PRO A 628 18.31 -34.73 10.41
CA PRO A 628 17.35 -34.83 11.51
C PRO A 628 16.20 -33.81 11.38
N GLY A 629 14.97 -34.24 11.69
CA GLY A 629 13.76 -33.43 11.60
C GLY A 629 12.83 -33.58 12.80
N LEU A 630 11.95 -32.61 12.97
CA LEU A 630 10.88 -32.62 13.97
C LEU A 630 9.52 -32.68 13.28
N LYS A 631 8.75 -33.72 13.57
CA LYS A 631 7.35 -33.84 13.15
C LYS A 631 6.42 -33.26 14.21
N LEU A 632 5.61 -32.30 13.81
CA LEU A 632 4.54 -31.71 14.60
C LEU A 632 3.20 -32.22 14.07
N THR A 633 2.40 -32.85 14.92
CA THR A 633 0.98 -33.16 14.62
C THR A 633 0.10 -32.18 15.38
N TYR A 634 -1.03 -31.78 14.80
CA TYR A 634 -1.93 -30.82 15.41
C TYR A 634 -3.40 -31.19 15.19
N ASP A 635 -4.24 -30.82 16.16
CA ASP A 635 -5.69 -30.96 16.10
C ASP A 635 -6.35 -29.60 16.39
N PHE A 636 -6.72 -28.89 15.33
CA PHE A 636 -7.38 -27.59 15.41
C PHE A 636 -8.90 -27.69 15.42
N THR A 637 -9.46 -28.88 15.66
CA THR A 637 -10.91 -29.13 15.75
C THR A 637 -11.51 -28.86 17.13
N LYS A 638 -10.68 -28.63 18.15
CA LYS A 638 -11.07 -28.62 19.56
C LYS A 638 -11.58 -27.28 20.09
N SER A 639 -11.39 -26.20 19.35
CA SER A 639 -11.80 -24.84 19.73
C SER A 639 -12.04 -24.01 18.48
N THR A 640 -12.89 -23.00 18.58
CA THR A 640 -13.13 -21.98 17.54
C THR A 640 -12.35 -20.69 17.78
N ALA A 641 -11.63 -20.57 18.90
CA ALA A 641 -10.73 -19.44 19.16
C ALA A 641 -9.45 -19.55 18.32
N THR A 642 -8.41 -18.73 18.56
CA THR A 642 -7.08 -19.00 18.01
C THR A 642 -6.49 -20.26 18.65
N ARG A 643 -5.99 -21.17 17.80
CA ARG A 643 -5.40 -22.45 18.20
C ARG A 643 -3.93 -22.48 17.83
N GLY A 644 -3.11 -23.15 18.63
CA GLY A 644 -1.72 -23.34 18.26
C GLY A 644 -1.11 -24.63 18.77
N GLN A 645 -0.24 -25.23 17.95
CA GLN A 645 0.59 -26.39 18.27
C GLN A 645 2.06 -26.00 18.20
N TYR A 646 2.82 -26.32 19.24
CA TYR A 646 4.17 -25.82 19.45
C TYR A 646 5.19 -26.94 19.62
N ALA A 647 6.38 -26.76 19.03
CA ALA A 647 7.58 -27.53 19.36
C ALA A 647 8.52 -26.67 20.21
N VAL A 648 8.75 -27.11 21.44
CA VAL A 648 9.53 -26.41 22.47
C VAL A 648 10.88 -27.13 22.64
N PRO A 649 12.02 -26.43 22.47
CA PRO A 649 13.34 -27.02 22.65
C PRO A 649 13.59 -27.36 24.13
N PRO A 650 14.51 -28.31 24.41
CA PRO A 650 14.84 -28.70 25.79
C PRO A 650 15.46 -27.56 26.61
N GLN A 651 16.05 -26.57 25.94
CA GLN A 651 16.55 -25.33 26.51
C GLN A 651 16.36 -24.18 25.52
N GLN A 652 16.27 -22.95 26.02
CA GLN A 652 16.23 -21.77 25.16
C GLN A 652 17.55 -21.64 24.39
N ILE A 653 17.48 -21.30 23.10
CA ILE A 653 18.65 -21.27 22.21
C ILE A 653 18.93 -19.81 21.82
N GLN A 654 20.11 -19.30 22.19
CA GLN A 654 20.53 -17.98 21.73
C GLN A 654 20.87 -18.04 20.23
N LEU A 655 20.26 -17.17 19.43
CA LEU A 655 20.54 -17.07 18.00
C LEU A 655 21.94 -16.45 17.78
N PRO A 656 22.77 -17.01 16.88
CA PRO A 656 24.09 -16.46 16.57
C PRO A 656 24.01 -15.04 15.98
N GLY A 657 24.86 -14.14 16.49
CA GLY A 657 25.06 -12.79 15.94
C GLY A 657 23.79 -11.93 15.92
N GLN A 658 23.65 -11.13 14.85
CA GLN A 658 22.48 -10.29 14.57
C GLN A 658 21.79 -10.81 13.29
N PRO A 659 20.96 -11.87 13.41
CA PRO A 659 20.33 -12.48 12.24
C PRO A 659 19.39 -11.51 11.52
N GLN A 660 19.49 -11.42 10.19
CA GLN A 660 18.50 -10.72 9.36
C GLN A 660 17.28 -11.58 9.07
N ALA A 661 17.45 -12.91 9.09
CA ALA A 661 16.37 -13.86 8.97
C ALA A 661 16.72 -15.18 9.65
N VAL A 662 15.68 -15.92 10.03
CA VAL A 662 15.77 -17.35 10.34
C VAL A 662 15.29 -18.13 9.12
N THR A 663 15.95 -19.21 8.76
CA THR A 663 15.49 -20.12 7.70
C THR A 663 15.24 -21.52 8.27
N MET A 664 14.25 -22.20 7.71
CA MET A 664 13.88 -23.56 8.09
C MET A 664 13.25 -24.26 6.90
N TRP A 665 13.57 -25.54 6.70
CA TRP A 665 12.85 -26.37 5.74
C TRP A 665 11.55 -26.88 6.37
N ILE A 666 10.45 -26.77 5.62
CA ILE A 666 9.13 -27.24 6.05
C ILE A 666 8.56 -28.20 5.01
N ASN A 667 8.27 -29.41 5.44
CA ASN A 667 7.46 -30.37 4.69
C ASN A 667 5.98 -30.08 4.99
N GLY A 668 5.34 -29.35 4.08
CA GLY A 668 3.98 -28.88 4.25
C GLY A 668 2.93 -29.95 3.95
N ASP A 669 1.75 -29.83 4.57
CA ASP A 669 0.57 -30.67 4.31
C ASP A 669 -0.53 -29.95 3.52
N GLY A 670 -0.30 -28.68 3.13
CA GLY A 670 -1.24 -27.88 2.34
C GLY A 670 -2.47 -27.38 3.11
N ASN A 671 -2.59 -27.66 4.42
CA ASN A 671 -3.78 -27.32 5.19
C ASN A 671 -3.85 -25.84 5.60
N GLY A 672 -2.82 -25.04 5.33
CA GLY A 672 -2.82 -23.59 5.56
C GLY A 672 -2.51 -23.17 7.00
N ALA A 673 -1.95 -24.04 7.83
CA ALA A 673 -1.47 -23.64 9.16
C ALA A 673 -0.40 -22.54 9.05
N TRP A 674 -0.42 -21.58 9.99
CA TRP A 674 0.51 -20.45 9.99
C TRP A 674 1.78 -20.77 10.81
N PRO A 675 2.96 -20.91 10.18
CA PRO A 675 4.21 -21.11 10.89
C PRO A 675 4.74 -19.80 11.46
N ARG A 676 5.09 -19.81 12.74
CA ARG A 676 5.73 -18.71 13.46
C ARG A 676 6.88 -19.22 14.32
N LEU A 677 7.90 -18.40 14.53
CA LEU A 677 9.02 -18.71 15.44
C LEU A 677 8.99 -17.72 16.60
N GLN A 678 8.73 -18.20 17.81
CA GLN A 678 8.75 -17.33 18.98
C GLN A 678 10.19 -17.11 19.43
N TYR A 679 10.52 -15.87 19.74
CA TYR A 679 11.82 -15.48 20.27
C TYR A 679 11.66 -14.44 21.38
N ARG A 680 12.74 -14.27 22.15
CA ARG A 680 12.88 -13.23 23.17
C ARG A 680 14.02 -12.30 22.80
N THR A 681 13.82 -11.01 22.94
CA THR A 681 14.86 -9.99 22.72
C THR A 681 15.73 -9.81 23.96
N ALA A 682 16.87 -9.13 23.82
CA ALA A 682 17.70 -8.73 24.96
C ALA A 682 16.97 -7.84 25.98
N ALA A 683 15.96 -7.10 25.52
CA ALA A 683 15.10 -6.29 26.37
C ALA A 683 14.07 -7.11 27.16
N GLY A 684 14.04 -8.43 27.01
CA GLY A 684 13.12 -9.33 27.70
C GLY A 684 11.72 -9.41 27.10
N VAL A 685 11.49 -8.77 25.95
CA VAL A 685 10.22 -8.80 25.20
C VAL A 685 10.14 -10.10 24.39
N THR A 686 8.99 -10.77 24.44
CA THR A 686 8.72 -11.97 23.64
C THR A 686 7.92 -11.56 22.40
N ALA A 687 8.41 -11.95 21.22
CA ALA A 687 7.81 -11.65 19.92
C ALA A 687 7.82 -12.90 19.02
N ASN A 688 7.30 -12.78 17.79
CA ASN A 688 7.27 -13.87 16.81
C ASN A 688 7.87 -13.40 15.48
N LEU A 689 8.60 -14.31 14.80
CA LEU A 689 8.95 -14.18 13.39
C LEU A 689 7.94 -14.97 12.57
N ASP A 690 7.36 -14.35 11.56
CA ASP A 690 6.21 -14.90 10.85
C ASP A 690 6.61 -15.46 9.48
N GLY A 691 6.16 -16.68 9.18
CA GLY A 691 6.32 -17.31 7.88
C GLY A 691 5.03 -17.27 7.06
N PRO A 692 5.10 -17.62 5.76
CA PRO A 692 3.92 -17.76 4.92
C PRO A 692 3.04 -18.94 5.37
N MET A 693 1.72 -18.80 5.21
CA MET A 693 0.75 -19.89 5.43
C MET A 693 1.15 -21.14 4.64
N ILE A 694 1.09 -22.32 5.28
CA ILE A 694 1.51 -23.59 4.66
C ILE A 694 0.42 -24.11 3.73
N THR A 695 0.31 -23.51 2.54
CA THR A 695 -0.63 -23.90 1.48
C THR A 695 -0.01 -24.85 0.46
N TRP A 696 1.23 -25.27 0.67
CA TRP A 696 1.95 -26.20 -0.20
C TRP A 696 2.08 -27.58 0.45
N THR A 697 2.29 -28.59 -0.40
CA THR A 697 2.69 -29.94 0.01
C THR A 697 4.15 -30.19 -0.33
N GLY A 698 4.88 -30.92 0.51
CA GLY A 698 6.29 -31.23 0.29
C GLY A 698 7.25 -30.20 0.89
N TRP A 699 8.55 -30.41 0.67
CA TRP A 699 9.61 -29.58 1.23
C TRP A 699 9.74 -28.23 0.55
N ARG A 700 9.81 -27.16 1.35
CA ARG A 700 10.13 -25.81 0.92
C ARG A 700 11.01 -25.15 1.98
N LYS A 701 12.09 -24.48 1.56
CA LYS A 701 12.86 -23.60 2.45
C LYS A 701 12.06 -22.34 2.68
N VAL A 702 11.78 -22.04 3.94
CA VAL A 702 11.04 -20.87 4.37
C VAL A 702 11.98 -19.93 5.10
N GLU A 703 11.86 -18.64 4.79
CA GLU A 703 12.60 -17.57 5.44
C GLU A 703 11.64 -16.76 6.32
N PHE A 704 12.10 -16.46 7.54
CA PHE A 704 11.40 -15.74 8.59
C PHE A 704 12.20 -14.47 8.88
N PRO A 705 11.85 -13.32 8.29
CA PRO A 705 12.62 -12.09 8.43
C PRO A 705 12.60 -11.59 9.88
N VAL A 706 13.75 -11.12 10.37
CA VAL A 706 13.86 -10.46 11.68
C VAL A 706 13.54 -8.97 11.50
N PRO A 707 12.60 -8.41 12.29
CA PRO A 707 12.27 -6.99 12.21
C PRO A 707 13.50 -6.10 12.42
N VAL A 708 13.67 -5.10 11.55
CA VAL A 708 14.73 -4.09 11.68
C VAL A 708 14.56 -3.36 13.02
N GLY A 709 15.67 -3.20 13.77
CA GLY A 709 15.66 -2.57 15.09
C GLY A 709 15.37 -3.51 16.27
N ALA A 710 15.23 -4.82 16.04
CA ALA A 710 15.09 -5.78 17.13
C ALA A 710 16.33 -5.78 18.06
N PRO A 711 16.16 -5.70 19.40
CA PRO A 711 17.30 -5.68 20.32
C PRO A 711 17.93 -7.07 20.51
N TYR A 712 19.22 -7.19 20.17
CA TYR A 712 20.03 -8.41 20.24
C TYR A 712 20.76 -8.58 21.59
N PRO A 713 21.13 -9.83 21.99
CA PRO A 713 20.88 -11.09 21.30
C PRO A 713 19.42 -11.53 21.30
N LEU A 714 19.02 -12.28 20.26
CA LEU A 714 17.72 -12.94 20.23
C LEU A 714 17.84 -14.35 20.81
N THR A 715 16.82 -14.78 21.54
CA THR A 715 16.73 -16.13 22.11
C THR A 715 15.51 -16.85 21.54
N PHE A 716 15.73 -17.87 20.73
CA PHE A 716 14.68 -18.73 20.18
C PHE A 716 14.00 -19.54 21.30
N GLN A 717 12.66 -19.59 21.25
CA GLN A 717 11.84 -20.22 22.28
C GLN A 717 10.99 -21.39 21.79
N ARG A 718 10.44 -21.35 20.57
CA ARG A 718 9.62 -22.45 20.01
C ARG A 718 9.23 -22.22 18.56
N VAL A 719 9.01 -23.31 17.83
CA VAL A 719 8.27 -23.31 16.56
C VAL A 719 6.78 -23.37 16.88
N ARG A 720 5.96 -22.56 16.21
CA ARG A 720 4.52 -22.50 16.42
C ARG A 720 3.78 -22.67 15.10
N LEU A 721 2.74 -23.49 15.11
CA LEU A 721 1.74 -23.59 14.05
C LEU A 721 0.44 -23.04 14.60
N LEU A 722 -0.15 -22.05 13.94
CA LEU A 722 -1.40 -21.42 14.39
C LEU A 722 -2.52 -21.60 13.36
N GLU A 723 -3.74 -21.66 13.85
CA GLU A 723 -4.96 -21.43 13.08
C GLU A 723 -5.79 -20.36 13.81
N THR A 724 -6.01 -19.24 13.14
CA THR A 724 -6.67 -18.05 13.69
C THR A 724 -8.13 -17.94 13.23
N SER A 725 -8.52 -18.66 12.17
CA SER A 725 -9.87 -18.67 11.63
C SER A 725 -10.77 -19.63 12.41
N ALA A 726 -11.82 -19.08 13.02
CA ALA A 726 -12.86 -19.87 13.70
C ALA A 726 -13.60 -20.82 12.75
N ALA A 727 -13.68 -20.49 11.46
CA ALA A 727 -14.43 -21.24 10.45
C ALA A 727 -13.66 -22.46 9.90
N ARG A 728 -12.34 -22.51 10.07
CA ARG A 728 -11.51 -23.62 9.62
C ARG A 728 -11.38 -24.63 10.74
N SER A 729 -11.55 -25.92 10.47
CA SER A 729 -11.44 -26.98 11.48
C SER A 729 -10.87 -28.24 10.83
N TYR A 730 -9.65 -28.62 11.22
CA TYR A 730 -8.90 -29.71 10.60
C TYR A 730 -7.82 -30.23 11.54
N THR A 731 -7.30 -31.40 11.19
CA THR A 731 -6.10 -32.01 11.80
C THR A 731 -5.02 -32.11 10.73
N GLY A 732 -3.76 -32.05 11.11
CA GLY A 732 -2.67 -32.13 10.15
C GLY A 732 -1.33 -32.45 10.78
N GLN A 733 -0.30 -32.44 9.94
CA GLN A 733 1.07 -32.70 10.37
C GLN A 733 2.05 -31.96 9.46
N VAL A 734 3.13 -31.46 10.04
CA VAL A 734 4.25 -30.88 9.28
C VAL A 734 5.55 -31.40 9.87
N THR A 735 6.57 -31.53 9.02
CA THR A 735 7.93 -31.83 9.49
C THR A 735 8.81 -30.63 9.20
N VAL A 736 9.65 -30.26 10.17
CA VAL A 736 10.63 -29.18 10.02
C VAL A 736 12.06 -29.71 10.16
N SER A 737 13.01 -29.10 9.46
CA SER A 737 14.45 -29.45 9.56
C SER A 737 15.36 -28.26 9.27
N ASP A 738 16.64 -28.38 9.68
CA ASP A 738 17.73 -27.48 9.33
C ASP A 738 17.45 -26.00 9.67
N LEU A 739 17.31 -25.70 10.98
CA LEU A 739 17.05 -24.36 11.47
C LEU A 739 18.35 -23.54 11.48
N LYS A 740 18.39 -22.53 10.61
CA LYS A 740 19.55 -21.67 10.38
C LYS A 740 19.21 -20.20 10.57
N VAL A 741 20.23 -19.40 10.81
CA VAL A 741 20.15 -17.94 10.74
C VAL A 741 20.96 -17.43 9.56
N LYS A 742 20.46 -16.41 8.86
CA LYS A 742 21.24 -15.58 7.95
C LYS A 742 21.82 -14.42 8.74
N VAL A 743 23.12 -14.45 8.98
CA VAL A 743 23.82 -13.44 9.77
C VAL A 743 24.63 -12.56 8.83
N ALA A 744 24.40 -11.25 8.93
CA ALA A 744 25.21 -10.27 8.24
C ALA A 744 26.52 -10.00 9.00
N PRO A 745 27.56 -9.49 8.33
CA PRO A 745 28.74 -8.96 8.99
C PRO A 745 28.38 -8.02 10.14
N GLU A 746 29.10 -8.12 11.25
CA GLU A 746 28.82 -7.33 12.44
C GLU A 746 28.95 -5.83 12.13
N VAL A 747 27.94 -5.06 12.53
CA VAL A 747 27.91 -3.61 12.38
C VAL A 747 27.22 -3.02 13.59
N GLU A 748 27.73 -1.89 14.09
CA GLU A 748 27.02 -1.13 15.11
C GLU A 748 25.80 -0.48 14.45
N LEU A 749 24.61 -0.85 14.92
CA LEU A 749 23.37 -0.27 14.42
C LEU A 749 23.25 1.18 14.91
N PRO A 750 22.90 2.13 14.03
CA PRO A 750 22.64 3.50 14.42
C PRO A 750 21.61 3.56 15.56
N VAL A 751 21.93 4.26 16.64
CA VAL A 751 20.95 4.52 17.71
C VAL A 751 19.91 5.49 17.16
N GLN A 752 18.65 5.03 17.10
CA GLN A 752 17.55 5.90 16.74
C GLN A 752 17.21 6.81 17.93
N GLU A 753 17.38 8.12 17.75
CA GLU A 753 16.83 9.07 18.70
C GLU A 753 15.30 8.99 18.64
N LYS A 754 14.68 8.70 19.79
CA LYS A 754 13.23 8.77 19.92
C LYS A 754 12.80 10.22 19.83
N VAL A 755 11.91 10.49 18.89
CA VAL A 755 11.29 11.80 18.75
C VAL A 755 10.20 11.87 19.82
N ALA A 756 10.46 12.64 20.88
CA ALA A 756 9.46 12.93 21.89
C ALA A 756 8.48 13.96 21.32
N ASP A 757 7.31 13.51 20.87
CA ASP A 757 6.29 14.41 20.35
C ASP A 757 5.80 15.35 21.46
N PRO A 758 5.80 16.67 21.24
CA PRO A 758 5.53 17.62 22.29
C PRO A 758 4.02 17.79 22.59
N VAL A 759 3.13 17.09 21.86
CA VAL A 759 1.73 16.95 22.28
C VAL A 759 1.65 16.36 23.68
N VAL A 760 2.56 15.44 24.03
CA VAL A 760 2.65 14.84 25.37
C VAL A 760 3.25 15.83 26.36
N VAL A 761 2.55 16.09 27.45
CA VAL A 761 3.03 16.92 28.55
C VAL A 761 4.09 16.16 29.33
N THR A 762 5.35 16.60 29.28
CA THR A 762 6.42 15.99 30.10
C THR A 762 6.55 16.64 31.47
N ASN A 763 6.25 17.95 31.56
CA ASN A 763 6.20 18.70 32.82
C ASN A 763 4.97 19.61 32.87
N GLY A 764 4.08 19.40 33.84
CA GLY A 764 2.84 20.16 34.03
C GLY A 764 1.59 19.28 33.96
N THR A 765 0.43 19.91 33.88
CA THR A 765 -0.88 19.23 33.74
C THR A 765 -1.73 19.93 32.68
N VAL A 766 -2.79 19.28 32.25
CA VAL A 766 -3.81 19.87 31.36
C VAL A 766 -5.00 20.48 32.10
N ASP A 767 -4.96 20.60 33.43
CA ASP A 767 -6.08 21.09 34.26
C ASP A 767 -6.60 22.48 33.88
N GLY A 768 -5.74 23.34 33.32
CA GLY A 768 -6.12 24.67 32.86
C GLY A 768 -6.80 24.71 31.48
N ARG A 769 -6.98 23.56 30.83
CA ARG A 769 -7.57 23.46 29.49
C ARG A 769 -9.11 23.42 29.59
N PRO A 770 -9.85 24.18 28.75
CA PRO A 770 -11.30 24.27 28.83
C PRO A 770 -12.05 22.94 28.63
N LEU A 771 -11.53 22.07 27.78
CA LEU A 771 -12.12 20.77 27.46
C LEU A 771 -11.13 19.67 27.81
N ARG A 772 -11.55 18.71 28.64
CA ARG A 772 -10.74 17.60 29.14
C ARG A 772 -11.41 16.26 28.82
N VAL A 773 -10.72 15.40 28.07
CA VAL A 773 -11.24 14.09 27.65
C VAL A 773 -10.32 12.98 28.17
N ALA A 774 -10.82 12.14 29.06
CA ALA A 774 -10.06 10.98 29.54
C ALA A 774 -10.16 9.82 28.54
N VAL A 775 -9.06 9.10 28.35
CA VAL A 775 -8.96 7.94 27.45
C VAL A 775 -8.40 6.75 28.22
N MET A 776 -9.11 5.63 28.19
CA MET A 776 -8.66 4.35 28.71
C MET A 776 -8.81 3.25 27.66
N SER A 777 -7.92 2.26 27.68
CA SER A 777 -7.89 1.16 26.69
C SER A 777 -7.36 -0.12 27.32
N ASP A 778 -7.63 -1.29 26.73
CA ASP A 778 -6.87 -2.51 27.01
C ASP A 778 -6.82 -2.93 28.49
N ALA A 779 -7.99 -2.99 29.12
CA ALA A 779 -8.12 -3.61 30.45
C ALA A 779 -8.18 -5.14 30.34
N GLN A 780 -8.82 -5.65 29.29
CA GLN A 780 -8.96 -7.07 28.92
C GLN A 780 -9.33 -7.99 30.09
N PHE A 781 -10.40 -7.68 30.84
CA PHE A 781 -10.90 -8.59 31.88
C PHE A 781 -11.93 -9.61 31.33
N VAL A 782 -12.20 -10.66 32.12
CA VAL A 782 -13.23 -11.67 31.84
C VAL A 782 -14.19 -11.85 33.01
N ALA A 783 -15.46 -12.10 32.73
CA ALA A 783 -16.52 -12.27 33.74
C ALA A 783 -16.46 -13.60 34.49
N ARG A 784 -15.76 -14.61 33.96
CA ARG A 784 -15.52 -15.86 34.68
C ARG A 784 -14.57 -15.72 35.87
N ASP A 785 -13.81 -14.61 35.93
CA ASP A 785 -12.93 -14.27 37.04
C ASP A 785 -13.15 -12.80 37.48
N PRO A 786 -14.32 -12.49 38.07
CA PRO A 786 -14.75 -11.12 38.35
C PRO A 786 -13.95 -10.43 39.47
N ASP A 787 -13.14 -11.19 40.22
CA ASP A 787 -12.27 -10.68 41.27
C ASP A 787 -10.79 -10.62 40.84
N SER A 788 -10.52 -10.88 39.56
CA SER A 788 -9.16 -10.89 39.00
C SER A 788 -8.43 -9.56 39.18
N PRO A 789 -7.07 -9.58 39.19
CA PRO A 789 -6.26 -8.36 39.18
C PRO A 789 -6.62 -7.39 38.04
N LEU A 790 -7.08 -7.89 36.89
CA LEU A 790 -7.48 -7.07 35.75
C LEU A 790 -8.77 -6.28 36.01
N VAL A 791 -9.77 -6.90 36.65
CA VAL A 791 -10.99 -6.18 37.08
C VAL A 791 -10.66 -5.12 38.13
N GLN A 792 -9.78 -5.43 39.09
CA GLN A 792 -9.37 -4.46 40.10
C GLN A 792 -8.58 -3.29 39.48
N ALA A 793 -7.71 -3.57 38.51
CA ALA A 793 -7.01 -2.53 37.75
C ALA A 793 -7.98 -1.64 36.97
N ALA A 794 -8.95 -2.22 36.27
CA ALA A 794 -9.99 -1.47 35.56
C ALA A 794 -10.81 -0.57 36.51
N ARG A 795 -11.25 -1.11 37.65
CA ARG A 795 -11.97 -0.35 38.68
C ARG A 795 -11.13 0.80 39.25
N ARG A 796 -9.83 0.57 39.48
CA ARG A 796 -8.90 1.61 39.92
C ARG A 796 -8.77 2.72 38.88
N THR A 797 -8.55 2.38 37.60
CA THR A 797 -8.40 3.37 36.54
C THR A 797 -9.68 4.21 36.38
N LEU A 798 -10.86 3.58 36.41
CA LEU A 798 -12.14 4.29 36.40
C LEU A 798 -12.31 5.22 37.61
N ALA A 799 -11.84 4.81 38.79
CA ALA A 799 -11.84 5.63 39.99
C ALA A 799 -10.91 6.85 39.86
N GLU A 800 -9.69 6.67 39.35
CA GLU A 800 -8.74 7.76 39.10
C GLU A 800 -9.30 8.76 38.09
N ILE A 801 -9.90 8.27 37.00
CA ILE A 801 -10.56 9.10 35.98
C ILE A 801 -11.73 9.89 36.58
N ALA A 802 -12.56 9.25 37.40
CA ALA A 802 -13.69 9.92 38.05
C ALA A 802 -13.21 11.07 38.96
N ASP A 803 -12.10 10.89 39.68
CA ASP A 803 -11.52 11.90 40.56
C ASP A 803 -10.86 13.06 39.81
N ALA A 804 -10.40 12.83 38.57
CA ALA A 804 -9.87 13.87 37.69
C ALA A 804 -10.96 14.77 37.07
N GLU A 805 -12.23 14.36 37.17
CA GLU A 805 -13.42 15.07 36.69
C GLU A 805 -13.38 15.52 35.20
N PRO A 806 -13.05 14.66 34.22
CA PRO A 806 -13.09 15.04 32.80
C PRO A 806 -14.51 15.43 32.32
N ASP A 807 -14.59 16.12 31.18
CA ASP A 807 -15.84 16.43 30.48
C ASP A 807 -16.40 15.22 29.71
N LEU A 808 -15.54 14.26 29.35
CA LEU A 808 -15.88 13.04 28.61
C LEU A 808 -14.87 11.93 28.94
N LEU A 809 -15.36 10.69 29.10
CA LEU A 809 -14.55 9.48 29.10
C LEU A 809 -14.71 8.72 27.78
N VAL A 810 -13.61 8.40 27.11
CA VAL A 810 -13.58 7.47 25.96
C VAL A 810 -12.88 6.18 26.37
N ILE A 811 -13.59 5.07 26.28
CA ILE A 811 -13.05 3.72 26.43
C ILE A 811 -12.70 3.25 25.02
N ASN A 812 -11.43 3.30 24.65
CA ASN A 812 -10.97 3.03 23.30
C ASN A 812 -10.55 1.57 23.12
N GLY A 813 -11.54 0.68 23.17
CA GLY A 813 -11.44 -0.76 22.91
C GLY A 813 -10.78 -1.60 24.00
N ASP A 814 -10.95 -2.91 23.86
CA ASP A 814 -10.36 -3.97 24.67
C ASP A 814 -10.58 -3.81 26.18
N LEU A 815 -11.77 -3.35 26.59
CA LEU A 815 -12.14 -3.34 28.01
C LEU A 815 -12.35 -4.77 28.51
N VAL A 816 -12.96 -5.61 27.68
CA VAL A 816 -13.15 -7.05 27.90
C VAL A 816 -12.18 -7.88 27.06
N ASP A 817 -11.91 -9.13 27.43
CA ASP A 817 -10.96 -10.00 26.70
C ASP A 817 -11.62 -10.93 25.66
N GLU A 818 -12.86 -11.37 25.88
CA GLU A 818 -13.48 -12.43 25.06
C GLU A 818 -14.78 -12.04 24.34
N GLY A 819 -15.32 -10.84 24.61
CA GLY A 819 -16.54 -10.36 23.96
C GLY A 819 -17.77 -11.24 24.20
N SER A 820 -17.79 -12.00 25.32
CA SER A 820 -18.96 -12.78 25.69
C SER A 820 -20.06 -11.89 26.29
N PRO A 821 -21.34 -12.27 26.23
CA PRO A 821 -22.40 -11.51 26.90
C PRO A 821 -22.17 -11.33 28.40
N ALA A 822 -21.51 -12.30 29.06
CA ALA A 822 -21.17 -12.20 30.47
C ALA A 822 -20.09 -11.14 30.73
N ASP A 823 -19.08 -11.04 29.86
CA ASP A 823 -18.03 -10.01 29.95
C ASP A 823 -18.65 -8.61 29.79
N PHE A 824 -19.56 -8.44 28.83
CA PHE A 824 -20.25 -7.18 28.61
C PHE A 824 -21.17 -6.80 29.78
N ALA A 825 -21.85 -7.77 30.41
CA ALA A 825 -22.61 -7.51 31.62
C ALA A 825 -21.70 -7.06 32.79
N LEU A 826 -20.50 -7.62 32.92
CA LEU A 826 -19.51 -7.16 33.89
C LEU A 826 -18.99 -5.75 33.55
N ALA A 827 -18.70 -5.47 32.29
CA ALA A 827 -18.32 -4.13 31.83
C ALA A 827 -19.41 -3.10 32.16
N ARG A 828 -20.68 -3.40 31.87
CA ARG A 828 -21.83 -2.57 32.25
C ARG A 828 -21.87 -2.31 33.75
N LYS A 829 -21.59 -3.32 34.58
CA LYS A 829 -21.54 -3.16 36.04
C LYS A 829 -20.45 -2.17 36.46
N LEU A 830 -19.23 -2.28 35.92
CA LEU A 830 -18.14 -1.34 36.24
C LEU A 830 -18.46 0.10 35.80
N LEU A 831 -19.12 0.27 34.65
CA LEU A 831 -19.55 1.58 34.17
C LEU A 831 -20.68 2.16 35.03
N ASN A 832 -21.60 1.33 35.53
CA ASN A 832 -22.59 1.78 36.52
C ASN A 832 -21.92 2.19 37.85
N GLU A 833 -20.85 1.50 38.29
CA GLU A 833 -20.05 1.92 39.45
C GLU A 833 -19.41 3.31 39.21
N PHE A 834 -18.88 3.54 38.01
CA PHE A 834 -18.35 4.85 37.58
C PHE A 834 -19.43 5.94 37.56
N ASP A 835 -20.59 5.68 36.94
CA ASP A 835 -21.71 6.62 36.89
C ASP A 835 -22.22 6.97 38.30
N ASN A 836 -22.28 5.99 39.21
CA ASN A 836 -22.63 6.23 40.60
C ASN A 836 -21.61 7.13 41.31
N ARG A 837 -20.31 6.93 41.08
CA ARG A 837 -19.24 7.77 41.67
C ARG A 837 -19.30 9.20 41.16
N THR A 838 -19.60 9.39 39.88
CA THR A 838 -19.64 10.72 39.25
C THR A 838 -21.01 11.40 39.35
N ALA A 839 -22.02 10.70 39.89
CA ALA A 839 -23.43 11.06 39.84
C ALA A 839 -23.94 11.28 38.40
N GLY A 840 -23.41 10.52 37.43
CA GLY A 840 -23.74 10.59 36.01
C GLY A 840 -23.33 11.90 35.32
N ARG A 841 -22.47 12.72 35.96
CA ARG A 841 -22.02 14.01 35.41
C ARG A 841 -21.05 13.86 34.24
N ILE A 842 -20.34 12.74 34.17
CA ILE A 842 -19.30 12.50 33.18
C ILE A 842 -19.85 11.51 32.15
N PRO A 843 -20.24 11.97 30.94
CA PRO A 843 -20.65 11.07 29.89
C PRO A 843 -19.48 10.19 29.44
N TRP A 844 -19.77 8.99 28.96
CA TRP A 844 -18.77 8.11 28.38
C TRP A 844 -19.15 7.61 26.98
N ARG A 845 -18.13 7.23 26.21
CA ARG A 845 -18.22 6.57 24.89
C ARG A 845 -17.35 5.32 24.90
N TYR A 846 -17.87 4.23 24.35
CA TYR A 846 -17.14 2.96 24.29
C TYR A 846 -16.96 2.58 22.81
N VAL A 847 -15.71 2.59 22.37
CA VAL A 847 -15.28 2.16 21.03
C VAL A 847 -14.93 0.68 21.10
N PRO A 848 -15.42 -0.19 20.20
CA PRO A 848 -15.06 -1.60 20.23
C PRO A 848 -13.63 -1.83 19.70
N GLY A 849 -12.89 -2.68 20.41
CA GLY A 849 -11.62 -3.27 19.97
C GLY A 849 -11.80 -4.70 19.48
N ASN A 850 -10.71 -5.35 19.11
CA ASN A 850 -10.78 -6.72 18.59
C ASN A 850 -11.23 -7.73 19.65
N HIS A 851 -11.00 -7.46 20.94
CA HIS A 851 -11.48 -8.34 21.99
C HIS A 851 -12.99 -8.21 22.25
N GLU A 852 -13.62 -7.10 21.85
CA GLU A 852 -15.08 -6.98 21.87
C GLU A 852 -15.79 -7.84 20.82
N VAL A 853 -15.09 -8.28 19.75
CA VAL A 853 -15.66 -9.13 18.70
C VAL A 853 -15.18 -10.58 18.73
N MET A 854 -14.19 -10.91 19.58
CA MET A 854 -13.58 -12.25 19.69
C MET A 854 -14.59 -13.38 19.87
N GLY A 855 -15.65 -13.19 20.67
CA GLY A 855 -16.64 -14.22 20.98
C GLY A 855 -17.35 -14.76 19.73
N PRO A 856 -18.30 -14.01 19.13
CA PRO A 856 -19.04 -14.45 17.94
C PRO A 856 -18.34 -14.11 16.62
N GLY A 857 -17.14 -13.50 16.64
CA GLY A 857 -16.46 -12.99 15.44
C GLY A 857 -17.12 -11.77 14.80
N SER A 858 -17.99 -11.07 15.54
CA SER A 858 -18.75 -9.90 15.07
C SER A 858 -19.16 -9.00 16.25
N PRO A 859 -19.53 -7.72 16.03
CA PRO A 859 -19.91 -6.82 17.12
C PRO A 859 -21.34 -7.06 17.66
N VAL A 860 -21.97 -8.21 17.37
CA VAL A 860 -23.38 -8.46 17.74
C VAL A 860 -23.62 -8.38 19.26
N ASN A 861 -22.71 -8.95 20.06
CA ASN A 861 -22.82 -8.93 21.53
C ASN A 861 -22.57 -7.52 22.08
N PHE A 862 -21.58 -6.81 21.53
CA PHE A 862 -21.31 -5.43 21.88
C PHE A 862 -22.54 -4.55 21.59
N LYS A 863 -23.11 -4.66 20.39
CA LYS A 863 -24.28 -3.87 19.96
C LYS A 863 -25.50 -4.13 20.83
N ALA A 864 -25.69 -5.37 21.28
CA ALA A 864 -26.78 -5.73 22.16
C ALA A 864 -26.71 -5.02 23.53
N GLU A 865 -25.51 -4.80 24.06
CA GLU A 865 -25.31 -4.19 25.39
C GLU A 865 -25.08 -2.67 25.33
N PHE A 866 -24.34 -2.18 24.34
CA PHE A 866 -23.83 -0.80 24.28
C PHE A 866 -24.36 0.04 23.10
N GLY A 867 -25.00 -0.58 22.10
CA GLY A 867 -25.54 0.11 20.93
C GLY A 867 -24.55 0.24 19.76
N ASP A 868 -24.65 1.33 19.00
CA ASP A 868 -23.88 1.50 17.77
C ASP A 868 -22.35 1.50 18.01
N THR A 869 -21.61 0.95 17.04
CA THR A 869 -20.13 0.84 17.11
C THR A 869 -19.40 2.09 16.64
N THR A 870 -20.14 3.06 16.09
CA THR A 870 -19.64 4.35 15.63
C THR A 870 -20.51 5.48 16.20
N SER A 871 -19.92 6.66 16.37
CA SER A 871 -20.63 7.81 16.92
C SER A 871 -20.00 9.14 16.50
N VAL A 872 -20.81 10.20 16.51
CA VAL A 872 -20.37 11.58 16.29
C VAL A 872 -20.90 12.43 17.44
N LEU A 873 -20.03 13.22 18.07
CA LEU A 873 -20.38 14.09 19.20
C LEU A 873 -19.66 15.42 19.06
N ASP A 874 -20.39 16.53 19.11
CA ASP A 874 -19.80 17.86 19.21
C ASP A 874 -19.79 18.32 20.67
N LEU A 875 -18.63 18.71 21.19
CA LEU A 875 -18.47 19.18 22.56
C LEU A 875 -17.54 20.39 22.59
N GLN A 876 -18.04 21.50 23.13
CA GLN A 876 -17.32 22.77 23.29
C GLN A 876 -16.59 23.28 22.02
N GLY A 877 -17.14 23.02 20.83
CA GLY A 877 -16.53 23.46 19.56
C GLY A 877 -15.48 22.51 18.98
N THR A 878 -15.44 21.26 19.47
CA THR A 878 -14.65 20.16 18.91
C THR A 878 -15.59 19.02 18.52
N ARG A 879 -15.38 18.44 17.33
CA ARG A 879 -16.11 17.25 16.88
C ARG A 879 -15.33 15.98 17.20
N PHE A 880 -15.98 15.03 17.84
CA PHE A 880 -15.46 13.71 18.15
C PHE A 880 -16.13 12.67 17.24
N ILE A 881 -15.33 11.81 16.62
CA ILE A 881 -15.80 10.76 15.72
C ILE A 881 -15.21 9.43 16.20
N THR A 882 -16.04 8.41 16.41
CA THR A 882 -15.57 7.06 16.74
C THR A 882 -15.82 6.09 15.58
N LEU A 883 -14.82 5.27 15.28
CA LEU A 883 -14.84 4.25 14.22
C LEU A 883 -14.66 2.85 14.80
N ASP A 884 -15.24 1.87 14.11
CA ASP A 884 -15.16 0.46 14.41
C ASP A 884 -14.04 -0.18 13.59
N SER A 885 -12.87 -0.31 14.23
CA SER A 885 -11.71 -1.05 13.71
C SER A 885 -11.57 -2.43 14.37
N SER A 886 -12.59 -2.93 15.09
CA SER A 886 -12.51 -4.18 15.88
C SER A 886 -12.10 -5.41 15.07
N SER A 887 -12.34 -5.43 13.76
CA SER A 887 -11.89 -6.50 12.85
C SER A 887 -10.44 -6.35 12.34
N GLY A 888 -9.67 -5.39 12.83
CA GLY A 888 -8.33 -5.04 12.34
C GLY A 888 -8.32 -4.24 11.02
N THR A 889 -9.50 -3.89 10.51
CA THR A 889 -9.74 -3.03 9.33
C THR A 889 -11.00 -2.21 9.56
N LEU A 890 -11.11 -1.05 8.92
CA LEU A 890 -12.31 -0.21 8.92
C LEU A 890 -13.40 -0.79 8.02
N ARG A 891 -13.04 -1.43 6.91
CA ARG A 891 -14.07 -2.07 6.06
C ARG A 891 -14.78 -3.23 6.77
N GLY A 892 -14.09 -3.96 7.65
CA GLY A 892 -14.72 -5.04 8.41
C GLY A 892 -15.76 -4.56 9.45
N GLY A 893 -15.66 -3.33 9.93
CA GLY A 893 -16.74 -2.65 10.69
C GLY A 893 -17.89 -2.10 9.81
N GLY A 894 -17.72 -2.15 8.48
CA GLY A 894 -18.71 -1.81 7.47
C GLY A 894 -18.41 -0.49 6.75
N PHE A 895 -18.52 -0.47 5.41
CA PHE A 895 -18.17 0.70 4.58
C PHE A 895 -18.89 2.01 4.92
N ALA A 896 -20.10 1.92 5.49
CA ALA A 896 -20.89 3.09 5.88
C ALA A 896 -20.13 4.02 6.85
N GLN A 897 -19.23 3.49 7.69
CA GLN A 897 -18.46 4.31 8.62
C GLN A 897 -17.40 5.18 7.93
N LEU A 898 -16.84 4.71 6.81
CA LEU A 898 -15.87 5.48 6.03
C LEU A 898 -16.56 6.63 5.30
N GLN A 899 -17.75 6.36 4.75
CA GLN A 899 -18.61 7.42 4.21
C GLN A 899 -18.99 8.43 5.30
N MET A 900 -19.35 7.96 6.49
CA MET A 900 -19.62 8.83 7.63
C MET A 900 -18.41 9.69 7.99
N LEU A 901 -17.20 9.12 8.10
CA LEU A 901 -15.98 9.89 8.40
C LEU A 901 -15.77 11.00 7.37
N HIS A 902 -15.77 10.64 6.08
CA HIS A 902 -15.62 11.59 4.98
C HIS A 902 -16.65 12.74 5.07
N ASP A 903 -17.93 12.40 5.24
CA ASP A 903 -19.00 13.39 5.28
C ASP A 903 -18.92 14.28 6.53
N GLN A 904 -18.50 13.72 7.67
CA GLN A 904 -18.35 14.46 8.93
C GLN A 904 -17.16 15.41 8.93
N LEU A 905 -16.05 15.05 8.29
CA LEU A 905 -14.93 15.97 8.05
C LEU A 905 -15.36 17.12 7.14
N ALA A 906 -16.04 16.82 6.03
CA ALA A 906 -16.57 17.85 5.13
C ALA A 906 -17.61 18.77 5.79
N ALA A 907 -18.43 18.23 6.70
CA ALA A 907 -19.38 19.01 7.50
C ALA A 907 -18.66 19.87 8.53
N ALA A 908 -17.69 19.31 9.27
CA ALA A 908 -16.89 20.04 10.25
C ALA A 908 -16.09 21.17 9.61
N ALA A 909 -15.59 21.00 8.37
CA ALA A 909 -14.86 22.03 7.64
C ALA A 909 -15.74 23.28 7.42
N ARG A 910 -17.01 23.08 7.06
CA ARG A 910 -17.97 24.17 6.79
C ARG A 910 -18.56 24.78 8.06
N ASP A 911 -18.64 24.02 9.15
CA ASP A 911 -19.25 24.48 10.40
C ASP A 911 -18.33 25.45 11.16
N ARG A 912 -18.75 26.71 11.31
CA ARG A 912 -17.96 27.75 11.98
C ARG A 912 -17.86 27.58 13.49
N SER A 913 -18.76 26.81 14.10
CA SER A 913 -18.75 26.50 15.53
C SER A 913 -17.71 25.42 15.88
N ILE A 914 -17.27 24.65 14.88
CA ILE A 914 -16.23 23.64 15.03
C ILE A 914 -14.86 24.27 14.74
N SER A 915 -13.94 24.05 15.67
CA SER A 915 -12.55 24.52 15.67
C SER A 915 -11.55 23.40 15.39
N GLY A 916 -11.95 22.14 15.55
CA GLY A 916 -11.15 20.98 15.20
C GLY A 916 -11.90 19.66 15.39
N VAL A 917 -11.25 18.56 14.99
CA VAL A 917 -11.82 17.20 14.99
C VAL A 917 -10.88 16.23 15.71
N VAL A 918 -11.43 15.32 16.53
CA VAL A 918 -10.70 14.20 17.12
C VAL A 918 -11.35 12.89 16.67
N VAL A 919 -10.58 12.03 16.01
CA VAL A 919 -11.00 10.69 15.59
C VAL A 919 -10.48 9.65 16.57
N PHE A 920 -11.35 8.71 16.95
CA PHE A 920 -11.01 7.56 17.79
C PHE A 920 -11.29 6.26 17.03
N GLU A 921 -10.33 5.36 17.04
CA GLU A 921 -10.51 3.96 16.67
C GLU A 921 -9.56 3.10 17.51
N HIS A 922 -9.84 1.80 17.68
CA HIS A 922 -9.00 0.98 18.55
C HIS A 922 -7.61 0.67 17.94
N HIS A 923 -7.54 0.19 16.70
CA HIS A 923 -6.26 -0.09 16.02
C HIS A 923 -5.67 1.20 15.43
N PRO A 924 -4.41 1.57 15.72
CA PRO A 924 -3.80 2.76 15.12
C PRO A 924 -3.54 2.62 13.62
N THR A 925 -3.46 3.76 12.93
CA THR A 925 -2.94 3.82 11.56
C THR A 925 -1.45 3.45 11.49
N GLN A 926 -0.67 3.72 12.54
CA GLN A 926 0.76 3.36 12.64
C GLN A 926 1.06 2.77 14.02
N ASP A 927 1.63 1.58 14.05
CA ASP A 927 2.15 0.98 15.28
C ASP A 927 3.57 1.54 15.53
N PRO A 928 3.88 2.13 16.69
CA PRO A 928 5.21 2.65 16.99
C PRO A 928 6.26 1.55 17.22
N LEU A 929 5.86 0.30 17.46
CA LEU A 929 6.76 -0.81 17.73
C LEU A 929 7.41 -1.35 16.43
N PRO A 930 8.57 -2.05 16.51
CA PRO A 930 9.27 -2.52 15.33
C PRO A 930 8.54 -3.59 14.50
N ASP A 931 7.74 -4.45 15.12
CA ASP A 931 7.05 -5.56 14.45
C ASP A 931 5.75 -5.15 13.74
N LYS A 932 5.23 -3.95 14.03
CA LYS A 932 4.02 -3.36 13.44
C LYS A 932 2.78 -4.24 13.60
N ALA A 933 2.73 -5.08 14.64
CA ALA A 933 1.73 -6.12 14.77
C ALA A 933 0.32 -5.60 15.10
N SER A 934 0.21 -4.35 15.55
CA SER A 934 -1.00 -3.78 16.16
C SER A 934 -1.67 -2.69 15.32
N GLN A 935 -1.16 -2.36 14.14
CA GLN A 935 -1.78 -1.34 13.29
C GLN A 935 -2.93 -1.89 12.43
N LEU A 936 -3.72 -0.99 11.83
CA LEU A 936 -4.67 -1.35 10.78
C LEU A 936 -4.01 -2.23 9.71
N GLY A 937 -4.63 -3.39 9.47
CA GLY A 937 -4.11 -4.41 8.56
C GLY A 937 -4.16 -4.00 7.09
N ASP A 938 -5.14 -3.17 6.70
CA ASP A 938 -5.17 -2.54 5.39
C ASP A 938 -4.41 -1.21 5.43
N ARG A 939 -3.21 -1.18 4.82
CA ARG A 939 -2.35 0.01 4.80
C ARG A 939 -2.92 1.15 3.96
N LYS A 940 -3.78 0.88 2.97
CA LYS A 940 -4.45 1.94 2.21
C LYS A 940 -5.58 2.57 3.00
N GLU A 941 -6.29 1.80 3.85
CA GLU A 941 -7.25 2.38 4.79
C GLU A 941 -6.55 3.33 5.77
N ALA A 942 -5.42 2.92 6.34
CA ALA A 942 -4.61 3.76 7.22
C ALA A 942 -4.18 5.06 6.52
N ALA A 943 -3.59 4.95 5.32
CA ALA A 943 -3.19 6.12 4.53
C ALA A 943 -4.36 7.03 4.16
N LEU A 944 -5.55 6.46 3.90
CA LEU A 944 -6.75 7.24 3.58
C LEU A 944 -7.23 8.08 4.78
N VAL A 945 -7.21 7.50 5.99
CA VAL A 945 -7.55 8.24 7.22
C VAL A 945 -6.54 9.33 7.49
N GLU A 946 -5.25 9.03 7.36
CA GLU A 946 -4.17 10.00 7.54
C GLU A 946 -4.31 11.17 6.55
N GLN A 947 -4.52 10.84 5.27
CA GLN A 947 -4.75 11.82 4.20
C GLN A 947 -5.97 12.69 4.47
N TRP A 948 -7.13 12.11 4.82
CA TRP A 948 -8.34 12.89 5.06
C TRP A 948 -8.23 13.84 6.25
N LEU A 949 -7.47 13.48 7.28
CA LEU A 949 -7.20 14.38 8.41
C LEU A 949 -6.24 15.50 8.03
N ALA A 950 -5.22 15.21 7.23
CA ALA A 950 -4.31 16.21 6.67
C ALA A 950 -5.05 17.17 5.72
N ASP A 951 -5.80 16.65 4.74
CA ASP A 951 -6.62 17.43 3.81
C ASP A 951 -7.66 18.29 4.56
N PHE A 952 -8.32 17.74 5.59
CA PHE A 952 -9.22 18.51 6.44
C PHE A 952 -8.51 19.72 7.06
N ARG A 953 -7.30 19.52 7.58
CA ARG A 953 -6.52 20.59 8.20
C ARG A 953 -6.11 21.64 7.17
N ASP A 954 -5.58 21.19 6.03
CA ASP A 954 -5.07 22.06 4.97
C ASP A 954 -6.18 22.89 4.32
N ASP A 955 -7.32 22.26 3.99
CA ASP A 955 -8.43 22.95 3.34
C ASP A 955 -9.24 23.84 4.28
N SER A 956 -9.41 23.40 5.55
CA SER A 956 -10.31 24.10 6.49
C SER A 956 -9.59 25.02 7.47
N HIS A 957 -8.26 24.95 7.55
CA HIS A 957 -7.43 25.66 8.53
C HIS A 957 -7.83 25.36 9.99
N LYS A 958 -8.35 24.15 10.25
CA LYS A 958 -8.77 23.68 11.58
C LYS A 958 -7.89 22.52 12.02
N SER A 959 -7.79 22.35 13.33
CA SER A 959 -6.92 21.33 13.89
C SER A 959 -7.56 19.94 13.87
N ALA A 960 -6.74 18.90 13.75
CA ALA A 960 -7.18 17.51 13.75
C ALA A 960 -6.27 16.67 14.64
N ALA A 961 -6.83 15.63 15.24
CA ALA A 961 -6.09 14.62 15.98
C ALA A 961 -6.74 13.23 15.83
N PHE A 962 -5.93 12.22 16.07
CA PHE A 962 -6.29 10.82 16.01
C PHE A 962 -5.82 10.11 17.27
N VAL A 963 -6.65 9.26 17.86
CA VAL A 963 -6.35 8.56 19.11
C VAL A 963 -6.72 7.08 19.00
N ALA A 964 -5.74 6.22 19.28
CA ALA A 964 -5.84 4.78 19.23
C ALA A 964 -5.44 4.08 20.54
N GLY A 965 -5.62 2.76 20.60
CA GLY A 965 -5.19 1.85 21.68
C GLY A 965 -4.41 0.66 21.12
N HIS A 966 -4.71 -0.56 21.59
CA HIS A 966 -4.32 -1.87 21.04
C HIS A 966 -2.83 -2.25 21.15
N VAL A 967 -1.91 -1.33 20.88
CA VAL A 967 -0.46 -1.58 20.84
C VAL A 967 0.09 -2.05 22.19
N GLY A 968 -0.51 -1.61 23.29
CA GLY A 968 -0.01 -1.85 24.63
C GLY A 968 1.25 -1.08 25.01
N ALA A 969 1.46 0.08 24.38
CA ALA A 969 2.46 1.07 24.74
C ALA A 969 1.90 2.48 24.54
N PHE A 970 2.23 3.40 25.45
CA PHE A 970 1.94 4.82 25.29
C PHE A 970 2.88 5.43 24.23
N SER A 971 2.34 6.12 23.25
CA SER A 971 3.13 6.81 22.23
C SER A 971 2.39 8.00 21.66
N ALA A 972 3.13 8.93 21.07
CA ALA A 972 2.58 10.03 20.29
C ALA A 972 3.53 10.38 19.16
N THR A 973 2.97 10.76 18.01
CA THR A 973 3.68 11.33 16.88
C THR A 973 2.79 12.36 16.20
N SER A 974 3.39 13.31 15.50
CA SER A 974 2.68 14.21 14.59
C SER A 974 3.12 13.90 13.16
N ALA A 975 2.17 13.93 12.24
CA ALA A 975 2.40 13.76 10.81
C ALA A 975 1.44 14.69 10.06
N ASP A 976 1.97 15.44 9.10
CA ASP A 976 1.24 16.47 8.34
C ASP A 976 0.43 17.44 9.25
N GLY A 977 0.99 17.80 10.42
CA GLY A 977 0.34 18.69 11.38
C GLY A 977 -0.84 18.10 12.15
N VAL A 978 -1.10 16.79 12.02
CA VAL A 978 -2.10 16.02 12.77
C VAL A 978 -1.39 15.24 13.88
N SER A 979 -1.91 15.31 15.10
CA SER A 979 -1.39 14.52 16.23
C SER A 979 -2.01 13.12 16.26
N TYR A 980 -1.18 12.09 16.29
CA TYR A 980 -1.55 10.68 16.42
C TYR A 980 -1.09 10.17 17.78
N LEU A 981 -2.03 9.75 18.60
CA LEU A 981 -1.82 9.29 19.97
C LEU A 981 -2.16 7.81 20.07
N VAL A 982 -1.30 7.03 20.73
CA VAL A 982 -1.59 5.67 21.14
C VAL A 982 -1.67 5.64 22.65
N ASN A 983 -2.88 5.41 23.17
CA ASN A 983 -3.10 5.18 24.59
C ASN A 983 -2.63 3.76 24.93
N GLY A 984 -1.82 3.62 25.99
CA GLY A 984 -1.35 2.32 26.46
C GLY A 984 -2.39 1.60 27.32
N ASN A 985 -1.97 0.50 27.94
CA ASN A 985 -2.89 -0.38 28.66
C ASN A 985 -3.35 0.22 29.99
N SER A 986 -4.66 0.12 30.26
CA SER A 986 -5.26 0.54 31.52
C SER A 986 -5.40 -0.58 32.55
N GLY A 987 -5.21 -1.85 32.15
CA GLY A 987 -5.25 -2.99 33.06
C GLY A 987 -4.28 -4.12 32.69
N LYS A 988 -4.28 -4.57 31.43
CA LYS A 988 -3.41 -5.65 30.96
C LYS A 988 -1.94 -5.25 31.00
N ASN A 989 -1.05 -6.23 31.17
CA ASN A 989 0.40 -5.99 31.09
C ASN A 989 0.80 -5.37 29.72
N PRO A 990 1.70 -4.39 29.69
CA PRO A 990 2.14 -3.71 28.47
C PRO A 990 2.88 -4.66 27.52
N ALA A 991 2.92 -4.31 26.24
CA ALA A 991 3.57 -5.10 25.18
C ALA A 991 5.02 -4.67 24.88
N SER A 992 5.50 -3.60 25.52
CA SER A 992 6.82 -3.03 25.30
C SER A 992 7.57 -2.74 26.60
N THR A 993 8.81 -2.24 26.52
CA THR A 993 9.60 -1.84 27.70
C THR A 993 9.10 -0.51 28.27
N PRO A 994 9.31 -0.23 29.57
CA PRO A 994 8.91 1.05 30.16
C PRO A 994 9.48 2.29 29.45
N GLY A 995 10.70 2.22 28.92
CA GLY A 995 11.32 3.32 28.17
C GLY A 995 10.73 3.53 26.77
N ASP A 996 9.98 2.56 26.26
CA ASP A 996 9.24 2.59 24.99
C ASP A 996 7.73 2.81 25.23
N GLY A 997 7.33 3.34 26.39
CA GLY A 997 5.92 3.55 26.74
C GLY A 997 5.20 2.31 27.28
N GLY A 998 5.92 1.21 27.55
CA GLY A 998 5.37 -0.03 28.08
C GLY A 998 5.13 0.00 29.59
N PHE A 999 4.05 0.65 30.01
CA PHE A 999 3.54 0.67 31.39
C PHE A 999 2.01 0.74 31.39
N THR A 1000 1.39 0.66 32.57
CA THR A 1000 -0.07 0.78 32.71
C THR A 1000 -0.51 2.18 33.14
N GLY A 1001 -1.67 2.65 32.68
CA GLY A 1001 -2.18 3.99 32.97
C GLY A 1001 -3.37 4.40 32.11
N TRP A 1002 -3.56 5.71 31.95
CA TRP A 1002 -4.58 6.32 31.10
C TRP A 1002 -4.12 7.71 30.64
N THR A 1003 -4.82 8.33 29.69
CA THR A 1003 -4.43 9.65 29.14
C THR A 1003 -5.55 10.68 29.32
N MET A 1004 -5.22 11.89 29.74
CA MET A 1004 -6.11 13.05 29.72
C MET A 1004 -5.75 13.96 28.53
N LEU A 1005 -6.67 14.12 27.59
CA LEU A 1005 -6.55 15.06 26.48
C LEU A 1005 -7.05 16.43 26.93
N GLY A 1006 -6.19 17.44 26.86
CA GLY A 1006 -6.52 18.83 27.13
C GLY A 1006 -6.65 19.64 25.84
N ILE A 1007 -7.87 20.09 25.54
CA ILE A 1007 -8.20 20.81 24.30
C ILE A 1007 -8.56 22.26 24.63
N ASP A 1008 -7.99 23.21 23.89
CA ASP A 1008 -8.42 24.62 23.86
C ASP A 1008 -9.03 24.96 22.49
N PRO A 1009 -10.36 24.88 22.34
CA PRO A 1009 -11.07 25.14 21.09
C PRO A 1009 -10.78 26.54 20.50
N ARG A 1010 -10.37 27.51 21.32
CA ARG A 1010 -10.00 28.86 20.86
C ARG A 1010 -8.72 28.88 20.04
N LYS A 1011 -7.93 27.82 20.10
CA LYS A 1011 -6.65 27.62 19.41
C LYS A 1011 -6.74 26.62 18.26
N GLY A 1012 -7.94 26.14 17.93
CA GLY A 1012 -8.13 25.14 16.88
C GLY A 1012 -7.92 25.65 15.46
N ARG A 1013 -7.95 26.97 15.23
CA ARG A 1013 -7.70 27.57 13.90
C ARG A 1013 -6.24 27.89 13.69
N VAL A 1014 -5.76 27.63 12.48
CA VAL A 1014 -4.35 27.76 12.10
C VAL A 1014 -4.23 28.73 10.92
N ASP A 1015 -3.51 29.83 11.11
CA ASP A 1015 -3.39 30.89 10.09
C ASP A 1015 -2.60 30.41 8.85
N ASP A 1016 -1.45 29.77 9.06
CA ASP A 1016 -0.66 29.09 8.02
C ASP A 1016 -0.39 27.64 8.46
N VAL A 1017 -1.00 26.68 7.77
CA VAL A 1017 -0.91 25.25 8.11
C VAL A 1017 0.50 24.68 7.93
N PHE A 1018 1.32 25.31 7.07
CA PHE A 1018 2.69 24.90 6.76
C PHE A 1018 3.75 25.67 7.56
N ASP A 1019 3.36 26.67 8.36
CA ASP A 1019 4.26 27.46 9.22
C ASP A 1019 3.62 27.78 10.57
N VAL A 1020 3.25 26.73 11.30
CA VAL A 1020 2.82 26.89 12.69
C VAL A 1020 4.05 27.02 13.57
N PRO A 1021 4.23 28.14 14.30
CA PRO A 1021 5.31 28.27 15.25
C PRO A 1021 5.30 27.09 16.23
N THR A 1022 6.46 26.50 16.52
CA THR A 1022 6.57 25.31 17.39
C THR A 1022 5.93 25.50 18.76
N ARG A 1023 5.86 26.74 19.27
CA ARG A 1023 5.19 27.07 20.54
C ARG A 1023 3.65 26.99 20.44
N ASP A 1024 3.11 27.19 19.25
CA ASP A 1024 1.68 27.28 18.95
C ASP A 1024 1.15 25.95 18.39
N SER A 1025 2.02 25.04 17.92
CA SER A 1025 1.64 23.72 17.39
C SER A 1025 0.87 22.84 18.38
N GLN A 1026 1.10 23.04 19.69
CA GLN A 1026 0.39 22.32 20.75
C GLN A 1026 -0.60 23.22 21.52
N ALA A 1027 -0.95 24.37 20.95
CA ALA A 1027 -1.86 25.32 21.57
C ALA A 1027 -3.29 24.76 21.59
N TRP A 1028 -3.68 23.98 20.58
CA TRP A 1028 -4.99 23.34 20.54
C TRP A 1028 -5.08 22.10 21.43
N LEU A 1029 -4.23 21.09 21.21
CA LEU A 1029 -4.27 19.80 21.91
C LEU A 1029 -3.00 19.55 22.72
N ARG A 1030 -3.16 18.98 23.92
CA ARG A 1030 -2.10 18.35 24.73
C ARG A 1030 -2.60 17.04 25.31
N ALA A 1031 -1.69 16.12 25.57
CA ALA A 1031 -1.97 14.83 26.22
C ALA A 1031 -1.17 14.71 27.52
N GLU A 1032 -1.86 14.51 28.63
CA GLU A 1032 -1.26 14.17 29.92
C GLU A 1032 -1.40 12.66 30.15
N VAL A 1033 -0.28 11.94 30.18
CA VAL A 1033 -0.22 10.49 30.36
C VAL A 1033 -0.09 10.17 31.84
N HIS A 1034 -1.19 9.72 32.43
CA HIS A 1034 -1.31 9.31 33.82
C HIS A 1034 -0.81 7.87 33.99
N ALA A 1035 0.49 7.71 34.22
CA ALA A 1035 1.05 6.41 34.59
C ALA A 1035 0.50 5.96 35.95
N ARG A 1036 -0.02 4.73 36.04
CA ARG A 1036 -0.39 4.12 37.32
C ARG A 1036 0.83 4.15 38.23
N THR A 1037 0.71 4.78 39.39
CA THR A 1037 1.83 4.95 40.30
C THR A 1037 1.51 4.24 41.62
N ASP A 1038 2.17 3.12 41.90
CA ASP A 1038 2.02 2.41 43.19
C ASP A 1038 3.00 3.00 44.22
N ALA A 1039 4.21 3.35 43.78
CA ALA A 1039 5.21 4.08 44.54
C ALA A 1039 6.04 4.98 43.61
N LEU A 1040 6.61 6.05 44.15
CA LEU A 1040 7.42 7.03 43.42
C LEU A 1040 8.70 7.35 44.22
N ASP A 1041 9.86 7.15 43.60
CA ASP A 1041 11.16 7.54 44.15
C ASP A 1041 11.80 8.65 43.32
N LEU A 1042 12.50 9.54 44.01
CA LEU A 1042 13.26 10.64 43.42
C LEU A 1042 14.72 10.50 43.86
N SER A 1043 15.60 10.30 42.90
CA SER A 1043 17.05 10.29 43.08
C SER A 1043 17.61 11.68 42.76
N ALA A 1044 18.28 12.29 43.73
CA ALA A 1044 18.98 13.56 43.58
C ALA A 1044 20.13 13.62 44.61
N PRO A 1045 21.22 14.35 44.32
CA PRO A 1045 22.32 14.52 45.28
C PRO A 1045 21.84 15.24 46.53
N ALA A 1046 22.27 14.78 47.71
CA ALA A 1046 21.95 15.42 48.99
C ALA A 1046 22.67 16.77 49.17
N SER A 1047 23.84 16.92 48.54
CA SER A 1047 24.65 18.14 48.58
C SER A 1047 25.36 18.41 47.25
N LEU A 1048 25.57 19.69 46.95
CA LEU A 1048 26.31 20.19 45.78
C LEU A 1048 27.14 21.43 46.16
N GLU A 1049 28.18 21.74 45.41
CA GLU A 1049 28.88 23.02 45.48
C GLU A 1049 28.34 24.00 44.43
N VAL A 1050 28.43 25.31 44.69
CA VAL A 1050 28.00 26.32 43.71
C VAL A 1050 28.75 26.14 42.40
N GLY A 1051 28.01 25.98 41.30
CA GLY A 1051 28.56 25.72 39.96
C GLY A 1051 28.49 24.25 39.54
N ASP A 1052 28.26 23.32 40.47
CA ASP A 1052 28.11 21.91 40.15
C ASP A 1052 26.91 21.62 39.25
N ARG A 1053 27.09 20.65 38.37
CA ARG A 1053 26.03 20.02 37.58
C ARG A 1053 25.96 18.54 37.94
N SER A 1054 24.76 18.07 38.28
CA SER A 1054 24.47 16.68 38.60
C SER A 1054 23.18 16.23 37.91
N ARG A 1055 22.78 14.97 38.10
CA ARG A 1055 21.48 14.47 37.64
C ARG A 1055 20.50 14.31 38.79
N ALA A 1056 19.25 14.66 38.52
CA ALA A 1056 18.12 14.22 39.31
C ALA A 1056 17.12 13.49 38.38
N SER A 1057 16.64 12.34 38.83
CA SER A 1057 15.72 11.49 38.08
C SER A 1057 14.70 10.88 39.02
N ALA A 1058 13.52 10.56 38.51
CA ALA A 1058 12.50 9.85 39.27
C ALA A 1058 12.10 8.55 38.58
N THR A 1059 11.68 7.58 39.37
CA THR A 1059 11.15 6.30 38.91
C THR A 1059 9.89 5.97 39.69
N LEU A 1060 8.90 5.42 38.99
CA LEU A 1060 7.71 4.87 39.60
C LEU A 1060 7.71 3.33 39.54
N THR A 1061 7.02 2.70 40.47
CA THR A 1061 6.85 1.24 40.50
C THR A 1061 5.41 0.87 40.16
N GLN A 1062 5.25 -0.19 39.38
CA GLN A 1062 3.98 -0.86 39.08
C GLN A 1062 4.08 -2.36 39.38
N ASP A 1063 2.95 -2.95 39.80
CA ASP A 1063 2.80 -4.39 39.98
C ASP A 1063 3.88 -5.00 40.89
N GLY A 1064 4.35 -4.20 41.85
CA GLY A 1064 5.40 -4.52 42.82
C GLY A 1064 6.83 -4.62 42.28
N THR A 1065 7.04 -4.72 40.97
CA THR A 1065 8.36 -5.05 40.39
C THR A 1065 8.75 -4.24 39.15
N ARG A 1066 7.79 -3.72 38.37
CA ARG A 1066 8.10 -2.96 37.15
C ARG A 1066 8.51 -1.53 37.53
N THR A 1067 9.76 -1.19 37.26
CA THR A 1067 10.28 0.18 37.40
C THR A 1067 10.09 0.93 36.09
N VAL A 1068 9.39 2.06 36.13
CA VAL A 1068 9.13 2.93 34.98
C VAL A 1068 9.84 4.27 35.21
N PRO A 1069 10.69 4.73 34.27
CA PRO A 1069 11.32 6.03 34.39
C PRO A 1069 10.28 7.14 34.26
N VAL A 1070 10.38 8.18 35.10
CA VAL A 1070 9.58 9.41 34.94
C VAL A 1070 10.25 10.27 33.86
N ALA A 1071 10.02 9.85 32.62
CA ALA A 1071 10.46 10.50 31.38
C ALA A 1071 9.38 10.28 30.33
N TRP A 1072 9.45 11.00 29.20
CA TRP A 1072 8.53 10.81 28.08
C TRP A 1072 8.38 9.30 27.75
N PRO A 1073 7.15 8.77 27.59
CA PRO A 1073 5.88 9.49 27.50
C PRO A 1073 5.16 9.74 28.85
N VAL A 1074 5.74 9.42 30.00
CA VAL A 1074 5.12 9.71 31.32
C VAL A 1074 5.00 11.21 31.56
N SER A 1075 3.80 11.66 31.92
CA SER A 1075 3.59 13.03 32.39
C SER A 1075 3.87 13.17 33.88
N ALA A 1076 4.54 14.25 34.25
CA ALA A 1076 4.85 14.57 35.64
C ALA A 1076 4.71 16.06 35.92
N SER A 1077 4.58 16.43 37.19
CA SER A 1077 4.66 17.83 37.64
C SER A 1077 5.88 18.00 38.53
N TRP A 1078 6.92 18.64 37.99
CA TRP A 1078 8.14 19.00 38.70
C TRP A 1078 8.00 20.40 39.28
N THR A 1079 8.14 20.49 40.61
CA THR A 1079 8.05 21.75 41.35
C THR A 1079 9.10 21.78 42.46
N GLY A 1080 9.22 22.89 43.17
CA GLY A 1080 10.13 22.92 44.32
C GLY A 1080 10.11 24.22 45.09
N THR A 1081 10.74 24.19 46.26
CA THR A 1081 10.99 25.37 47.07
C THR A 1081 12.45 25.79 46.87
N ARG A 1082 12.67 27.04 46.42
CA ARG A 1082 13.99 27.55 46.00
C ARG A 1082 14.65 26.74 44.87
N VAL A 1083 13.83 26.13 44.02
CA VAL A 1083 14.22 25.44 42.79
C VAL A 1083 13.69 26.24 41.62
N ASP A 1084 14.53 26.52 40.63
CA ASP A 1084 14.11 27.00 39.32
C ASP A 1084 13.87 25.80 38.40
N VAL A 1085 12.61 25.48 38.10
CA VAL A 1085 12.29 24.36 37.19
C VAL A 1085 12.10 24.93 35.79
N THR A 1086 13.05 24.65 34.90
CA THR A 1086 13.04 25.22 33.54
C THR A 1086 11.82 24.74 32.76
N GLY A 1087 11.18 25.65 32.03
CA GLY A 1087 10.00 25.35 31.21
C GLY A 1087 8.68 25.22 31.97
N SER A 1088 8.64 25.45 33.29
CA SER A 1088 7.41 25.33 34.10
C SER A 1088 6.40 26.47 33.93
N GLY A 1089 6.75 27.55 33.20
CA GLY A 1089 5.88 28.71 32.92
C GLY A 1089 5.45 29.53 34.15
N ARG A 1090 5.77 29.06 35.37
CA ARG A 1090 5.64 29.84 36.60
C ARG A 1090 6.92 30.64 36.76
N ASP A 1091 6.79 31.96 36.68
CA ASP A 1091 7.80 32.86 37.24
C ASP A 1091 8.13 32.38 38.64
N SER A 1092 9.43 32.28 38.92
CA SER A 1092 10.01 31.95 40.21
C SER A 1092 9.63 33.00 41.25
N HIS A 1093 8.36 32.99 41.68
CA HIS A 1093 7.86 33.87 42.71
C HIS A 1093 8.40 33.43 44.06
N GLY A 1094 9.44 34.14 44.50
CA GLY A 1094 9.78 34.27 45.91
C GLY A 1094 11.10 33.63 46.33
N GLY A 1095 12.22 34.30 46.01
CA GLY A 1095 13.49 34.14 46.74
C GLY A 1095 14.54 33.29 46.04
N ALA A 1096 15.57 33.95 45.50
CA ALA A 1096 16.93 33.43 45.26
C ALA A 1096 17.05 31.89 45.13
N ALA A 1097 16.65 31.32 43.98
CA ALA A 1097 16.74 29.90 43.67
C ALA A 1097 18.14 29.34 43.96
N VAL A 1098 18.20 28.24 44.70
CA VAL A 1098 19.43 27.57 45.15
C VAL A 1098 19.92 26.58 44.10
N VAL A 1099 18.99 25.92 43.41
CA VAL A 1099 19.28 25.03 42.28
C VAL A 1099 18.34 25.33 41.10
N SER A 1100 18.79 25.01 39.90
CA SER A 1100 17.96 24.91 38.69
C SER A 1100 17.80 23.43 38.32
N TYR A 1101 16.61 23.00 37.91
CA TYR A 1101 16.35 21.65 37.42
C TYR A 1101 15.68 21.69 36.05
N ASP A 1102 16.20 20.91 35.11
CA ASP A 1102 15.61 20.70 33.80
C ASP A 1102 14.98 19.31 33.70
N PRO A 1103 13.65 19.18 33.72
CA PRO A 1103 12.97 17.90 33.60
C PRO A 1103 13.21 17.16 32.28
N ALA A 1104 13.51 17.87 31.19
CA ALA A 1104 13.72 17.24 29.90
C ALA A 1104 15.05 16.48 29.83
N THR A 1105 16.09 17.02 30.48
CA THR A 1105 17.43 16.42 30.51
C THR A 1105 17.75 15.70 31.82
N GLY A 1106 16.97 15.96 32.88
CA GLY A 1106 17.26 15.53 34.25
C GLY A 1106 18.42 16.31 34.89
N THR A 1107 18.84 17.43 34.30
CA THR A 1107 20.03 18.18 34.76
C THR A 1107 19.69 19.06 35.95
N LEU A 1108 20.44 18.91 37.03
CA LEU A 1108 20.35 19.72 38.24
C LEU A 1108 21.61 20.59 38.37
N THR A 1109 21.47 21.91 38.41
CA THR A 1109 22.57 22.88 38.50
C THR A 1109 22.51 23.65 39.82
N ALA A 1110 23.60 23.66 40.58
CA ALA A 1110 23.71 24.44 41.80
C ALA A 1110 24.02 25.92 41.49
N LEU A 1111 23.13 26.82 41.91
CA LEU A 1111 23.19 28.25 41.56
C LEU A 1111 23.81 29.10 42.66
N ARG A 1112 23.48 28.83 43.93
CA ARG A 1112 23.97 29.59 45.08
C ARG A 1112 23.84 28.80 46.38
N PRO A 1113 24.54 29.16 47.45
CA PRO A 1113 24.47 28.45 48.72
C PRO A 1113 23.08 28.53 49.36
N GLY A 1114 22.66 27.44 50.00
CA GLY A 1114 21.38 27.33 50.70
C GLY A 1114 20.76 25.95 50.54
N THR A 1115 19.52 25.80 50.97
CA THR A 1115 18.76 24.55 50.85
C THR A 1115 17.61 24.72 49.88
N ALA A 1116 17.47 23.76 48.95
CA ALA A 1116 16.35 23.62 48.03
C ALA A 1116 15.59 22.31 48.30
N VAL A 1117 14.31 22.28 47.92
CA VAL A 1117 13.51 21.05 47.93
C VAL A 1117 12.94 20.84 46.54
N LEU A 1118 13.38 19.79 45.86
CA LEU A 1118 12.84 19.35 44.57
C LEU A 1118 11.69 18.36 44.81
N ARG A 1119 10.56 18.55 44.11
CA ARG A 1119 9.36 17.71 44.20
C ARG A 1119 8.97 17.23 42.81
N VAL A 1120 8.48 16.00 42.74
CA VAL A 1120 7.88 15.42 41.54
C VAL A 1120 6.56 14.76 41.90
N THR A 1121 5.54 15.01 41.09
CA THR A 1121 4.23 14.37 41.21
C THR A 1121 3.91 13.63 39.92
N VAL A 1122 3.49 12.37 40.04
CA VAL A 1122 3.00 11.55 38.92
C VAL A 1122 1.66 10.95 39.34
N ASN A 1123 0.62 11.21 38.54
CA ASN A 1123 -0.74 10.71 38.77
C ASN A 1123 -1.20 10.85 40.24
N GLY A 1124 -1.05 12.05 40.81
CA GLY A 1124 -1.42 12.37 42.20
C GLY A 1124 -0.46 11.92 43.30
N VAL A 1125 0.55 11.08 43.00
CA VAL A 1125 1.55 10.64 43.97
C VAL A 1125 2.75 11.56 43.95
N THR A 1126 3.11 12.16 45.09
CA THR A 1126 4.23 13.11 45.22
C THR A 1126 5.38 12.55 46.05
N THR A 1127 6.61 12.78 45.61
CA THR A 1127 7.82 12.59 46.43
C THR A 1127 8.73 13.81 46.35
N GLN A 1128 9.66 13.95 47.30
CA GLN A 1128 10.53 15.12 47.38
C GLN A 1128 11.94 14.79 47.89
N ARG A 1129 12.93 15.58 47.48
CA ARG A 1129 14.32 15.52 47.96
C ARG A 1129 14.83 16.90 48.33
N THR A 1130 15.51 16.96 49.47
CA THR A 1130 16.19 18.16 49.96
C THR A 1130 17.63 18.16 49.46
N ILE A 1131 18.06 19.27 48.87
CA ILE A 1131 19.40 19.48 48.29
C ILE A 1131 20.05 20.65 49.03
N THR A 1132 21.26 20.45 49.54
CA THR A 1132 22.03 21.51 50.21
C THR A 1132 23.19 21.97 49.32
N VAL A 1133 23.21 23.24 48.95
CA VAL A 1133 24.31 23.84 48.19
C VAL A 1133 25.26 24.57 49.14
N THR A 1134 26.54 24.21 49.12
CA THR A 1134 27.60 24.83 49.91
C THR A 1134 28.43 25.81 49.07
N ARG A 1135 29.10 26.77 49.71
CA ARG A 1135 30.22 27.47 49.06
C ARG A 1135 31.37 26.47 49.03
N GLY A 1136 31.89 26.16 47.84
CA GLY A 1136 33.16 25.45 47.68
C GLY A 1136 34.32 26.22 48.26
#